data_AF-A0A953IJW0-F1
#
_entry.id   AF-A0A953IJW0-F1
#
_cell.length_a   1.000
_cell.length_b   1.000
_cell.length_c   1.000
_cell.angle_alpha   90.00
_cell.angle_beta   90.00
_cell.angle_gamma   90.00
#
_symmetry.space_group_name_H-M   'P 1'
#
loop_
_entity.id
_entity.type
_entity.pdbx_description
1 polymer ?
#
loop_
_entity_poly.entity_id
_entity_poly.type
_entity_poly.pdbx_seq_one_letter_code
_entity_poly.pdbx_strand_id
1 'polypeptide(L)'
;MSGELSTGLPELDRLLHGLLPGDNVVWQVESIQDYLAFVRPFCEVARRNDERLIYFSFGRHAPLMPDEPGVDVNCVDPHAGFEPFLDKIHSVIEEAGRGACFVFDCLSDLAADWFSDQMLANFFRFTCPYLLDMEDLAYFGLLRNFHSANAAIPIRNTTQVLVDVYRYKDSIYVRPLKADKRRSPAIYLLHQWRAGDFAPVTESSTTAEVLTSTPRSVLESAMDRLDVWNRAFLLADQRRLAAAAAPAVAAEPGEAGPDQFERLLRMIVSRDQRVLALARRYLTIEGILAIARRTIGTGLIGGKAVGMLLARSILEKDDPRWRHLLEVHDSFHVASDVFYTYLVENGCWWIRRKQKDLETFLDSAEQGRQRILAGQFPAAIVRQFNDMLDYFGTSPIIVRSSSLLEDNFGNSFAGKYESVFCANQGSPEQRLEDFLAAVKTIYASTMSEEALNYRARHGILERDEQMALLVQRVSGGRHGRLFYPQLAGVGFSFNPFVWHEAIDPEAGLLRLVFGLGTRAVDRADDDYTRIVALNAPERRPDAASGHGRFHAQRRVDVLDLERNQHMTKNFSAIDERDLAGSLNLFASVPARDRHADGTAGSPPSPCILDFAQVITETSFIEDMRAMLNVLERAYEYPVDVEFTANFSDAAQCRINVVQCRPLQVKGGASVGAAPEGIESCNI
;
A
#
# COMPACT_ATOMS: atom_id res chain seq x y z
N MET A 1 -20.48 41.24 -12.74
CA MET A 1 -19.78 40.07 -13.31
C MET A 1 -19.22 39.34 -12.12
N SER A 2 -19.85 38.26 -11.66
CA SER A 2 -19.32 37.48 -10.54
C SER A 2 -18.01 36.84 -11.01
N GLY A 3 -16.89 37.22 -10.39
CA GLY A 3 -15.61 36.55 -10.61
C GLY A 3 -15.77 35.05 -10.35
N GLU A 4 -15.05 34.24 -11.10
CA GLU A 4 -14.99 32.81 -10.86
C GLU A 4 -14.31 32.59 -9.49
N LEU A 5 -15.00 31.94 -8.55
CA LEU A 5 -14.45 31.63 -7.22
C LEU A 5 -13.21 30.74 -7.38
N SER A 6 -12.09 31.17 -6.81
CA SER A 6 -10.77 30.60 -7.10
C SER A 6 -9.93 30.46 -5.85
N THR A 7 -9.09 29.44 -5.83
CA THR A 7 -8.04 29.23 -4.81
C THR A 7 -6.86 30.20 -4.95
N GLY A 8 -6.83 31.00 -6.02
CA GLY A 8 -5.69 31.82 -6.40
C GLY A 8 -4.55 31.07 -7.08
N LEU A 9 -4.67 29.74 -7.18
CA LEU A 9 -3.76 28.86 -7.89
C LEU A 9 -4.51 28.21 -9.05
N PRO A 10 -4.33 28.68 -10.31
CA PRO A 10 -5.02 28.12 -11.46
C PRO A 10 -4.83 26.60 -11.61
N GLU A 11 -3.67 26.10 -11.22
CA GLU A 11 -3.39 24.66 -11.15
C GLU A 11 -4.25 23.89 -10.15
N LEU A 12 -4.51 24.48 -8.99
CA LEU A 12 -5.33 23.86 -7.95
C LEU A 12 -6.81 23.94 -8.31
N ASP A 13 -7.23 25.05 -8.94
CA ASP A 13 -8.58 25.19 -9.49
C ASP A 13 -8.85 24.13 -10.56
N ARG A 14 -7.87 23.83 -11.43
CA ARG A 14 -8.01 22.71 -12.39
C ARG A 14 -8.14 21.35 -11.70
N LEU A 15 -7.38 21.12 -10.61
CA LEU A 15 -7.45 19.87 -9.85
C LEU A 15 -8.81 19.70 -9.14
N LEU A 16 -9.29 20.75 -8.49
CA LEU A 16 -10.52 20.74 -7.68
C LEU A 16 -11.78 21.09 -8.49
N HIS A 17 -11.64 21.42 -9.77
CA HIS A 17 -12.71 21.97 -10.62
C HIS A 17 -13.30 23.27 -10.07
N GLY A 18 -12.42 24.15 -9.56
CA GLY A 18 -12.76 25.43 -8.93
C GLY A 18 -13.31 25.29 -7.52
N LEU A 19 -13.56 26.45 -6.89
CA LEU A 19 -14.29 26.54 -5.63
C LEU A 19 -15.78 26.76 -5.90
N LEU A 20 -16.62 26.21 -5.02
CA LEU A 20 -18.06 26.37 -5.03
C LEU A 20 -18.47 27.31 -3.88
N PRO A 21 -19.54 28.10 -4.03
CA PRO A 21 -20.06 28.91 -2.95
C PRO A 21 -20.34 28.05 -1.71
N GLY A 22 -19.88 28.49 -0.54
CA GLY A 22 -20.02 27.77 0.72
C GLY A 22 -18.95 26.70 1.01
N ASP A 23 -17.92 26.56 0.16
CA ASP A 23 -16.86 25.59 0.41
C ASP A 23 -16.05 25.91 1.67
N ASN A 24 -16.08 24.97 2.61
CA ASN A 24 -15.11 24.89 3.70
C ASN A 24 -13.93 24.02 3.24
N VAL A 25 -12.77 24.65 3.01
CA VAL A 25 -11.53 24.03 2.57
C VAL A 25 -10.59 23.82 3.76
N VAL A 26 -10.34 22.56 4.10
CA VAL A 26 -9.46 22.17 5.20
C VAL A 26 -8.14 21.65 4.67
N TRP A 27 -7.05 22.22 5.16
CA TRP A 27 -5.68 21.88 4.82
C TRP A 27 -5.01 21.14 5.97
N GLN A 28 -4.67 19.88 5.76
CA GLN A 28 -3.85 19.09 6.68
C GLN A 28 -2.38 19.22 6.31
N VAL A 29 -1.61 19.89 7.17
CA VAL A 29 -0.23 20.31 6.90
C VAL A 29 0.72 19.83 8.00
N GLU A 30 2.01 19.77 7.70
CA GLU A 30 3.06 19.49 8.70
C GLU A 30 3.55 20.77 9.39
N SER A 31 3.43 21.91 8.72
CA SER A 31 3.86 23.20 9.23
C SER A 31 2.95 24.33 8.77
N ILE A 32 2.92 25.43 9.53
CA ILE A 32 2.21 26.66 9.15
C ILE A 32 2.76 27.23 7.83
N GLN A 33 4.03 27.02 7.54
CA GLN A 33 4.64 27.47 6.29
C GLN A 33 4.06 26.75 5.06
N ASP A 34 3.70 25.47 5.18
CA ASP A 34 3.00 24.74 4.12
C ASP A 34 1.57 25.27 3.93
N TYR A 35 0.89 25.63 5.02
CA TYR A 35 -0.45 26.22 4.95
C TYR A 35 -0.44 27.59 4.25
N LEU A 36 0.55 28.44 4.58
CA LEU A 36 0.74 29.75 3.97
C LEU A 36 0.91 29.71 2.44
N ALA A 37 1.41 28.60 1.89
CA ALA A 37 1.56 28.44 0.45
C ALA A 37 0.20 28.45 -0.29
N PHE A 38 -0.89 28.12 0.39
CA PHE A 38 -2.26 28.10 -0.16
C PHE A 38 -3.10 29.30 0.30
N VAL A 39 -2.87 29.80 1.52
CA VAL A 39 -3.58 30.98 2.05
C VAL A 39 -3.22 32.23 1.27
N ARG A 40 -1.94 32.46 0.96
CA ARG A 40 -1.50 33.70 0.31
C ARG A 40 -2.14 33.91 -1.08
N PRO A 41 -2.10 32.93 -2.02
CA PRO A 41 -2.75 33.09 -3.32
C PRO A 41 -4.28 33.31 -3.21
N PHE A 42 -4.95 32.59 -2.31
CA PHE A 42 -6.38 32.75 -2.07
C PHE A 42 -6.73 34.18 -1.65
N CYS A 43 -5.99 34.73 -0.69
CA CYS A 43 -6.17 36.10 -0.22
C CYS A 43 -5.83 37.17 -1.27
N GLU A 44 -4.85 36.91 -2.15
CA GLU A 44 -4.50 37.80 -3.26
C GLU A 44 -5.62 37.87 -4.29
N VAL A 45 -6.24 36.74 -4.63
CA VAL A 45 -7.36 36.72 -5.59
C VAL A 45 -8.64 37.28 -5.00
N ALA A 46 -8.96 37.00 -3.74
CA ALA A 46 -10.10 37.63 -3.06
C ALA A 46 -10.00 39.16 -3.09
N ARG A 47 -8.81 39.71 -2.77
CA ARG A 47 -8.54 41.16 -2.87
C ARG A 47 -8.66 41.69 -4.29
N ARG A 48 -8.14 40.96 -5.29
CA ARG A 48 -8.24 41.34 -6.71
C ARG A 48 -9.68 41.38 -7.21
N ASN A 49 -10.53 40.50 -6.68
CA ASN A 49 -11.94 40.39 -7.04
C ASN A 49 -12.84 41.36 -6.25
N ASP A 50 -12.28 42.15 -5.34
CA ASP A 50 -13.02 43.03 -4.41
C ASP A 50 -14.00 42.24 -3.51
N GLU A 51 -13.62 41.00 -3.18
CA GLU A 51 -14.34 40.14 -2.25
C GLU A 51 -13.98 40.52 -0.81
N ARG A 52 -14.98 40.50 0.09
CA ARG A 52 -14.74 40.83 1.50
C ARG A 52 -13.91 39.74 2.16
N LEU A 53 -12.66 40.05 2.48
CA LEU A 53 -11.70 39.13 3.07
C LEU A 53 -11.57 39.36 4.57
N ILE A 54 -11.91 38.35 5.36
CA ILE A 54 -11.92 38.37 6.82
C ILE A 54 -10.92 37.34 7.34
N TYR A 55 -10.03 37.77 8.24
CA TYR A 55 -9.03 36.91 8.85
C TYR A 55 -9.27 36.80 10.37
N PHE A 56 -9.49 35.59 10.86
CA PHE A 56 -9.58 35.30 12.29
C PHE A 56 -8.21 34.91 12.85
N SER A 57 -7.66 35.78 13.70
CA SER A 57 -6.40 35.53 14.39
C SER A 57 -6.63 35.10 15.85
N PHE A 58 -6.12 33.93 16.20
CA PHE A 58 -6.20 33.31 17.54
C PHE A 58 -5.06 32.32 17.80
N GLY A 59 -4.26 31.99 16.78
CA GLY A 59 -3.19 30.99 16.85
C GLY A 59 -1.95 31.51 17.59
N ARG A 60 -1.08 30.58 17.98
CA ARG A 60 0.19 30.88 18.68
C ARG A 60 1.36 31.07 17.72
N HIS A 61 1.11 30.97 16.41
CA HIS A 61 2.07 31.18 15.35
C HIS A 61 2.10 32.64 14.88
N ALA A 62 3.06 33.00 14.03
CA ALA A 62 3.06 34.30 13.38
C ALA A 62 1.76 34.49 12.58
N PRO A 63 1.16 35.70 12.57
CA PRO A 63 -0.08 35.95 11.82
C PRO A 63 0.06 35.50 10.36
N LEU A 64 -0.98 34.84 9.85
CA LEU A 64 -0.97 34.33 8.48
C LEU A 64 -0.94 35.46 7.46
N MET A 65 -1.49 36.61 7.85
CA MET A 65 -1.67 37.79 7.05
C MET A 65 -1.21 39.02 7.83
N PRO A 66 -0.45 39.93 7.21
CA PRO A 66 -0.15 41.24 7.79
C PRO A 66 -1.42 42.11 7.84
N ASP A 67 -1.44 43.06 8.77
CA ASP A 67 -2.50 44.08 8.87
C ASP A 67 -2.34 45.08 7.71
N GLU A 68 -3.05 44.82 6.62
CA GLU A 68 -2.99 45.56 5.36
C GLU A 68 -4.39 46.04 4.92
N PRO A 69 -4.50 47.15 4.17
CA PRO A 69 -5.77 47.62 3.62
C PRO A 69 -6.44 46.54 2.76
N GLY A 70 -7.71 46.23 3.03
CA GLY A 70 -8.49 45.22 2.32
C GLY A 70 -8.59 43.86 3.00
N VAL A 71 -8.12 43.75 4.26
CA VAL A 71 -8.30 42.58 5.12
C VAL A 71 -8.94 43.01 6.44
N ASP A 72 -10.11 42.45 6.77
CA ASP A 72 -10.77 42.64 8.05
C ASP A 72 -10.16 41.66 9.09
N VAL A 73 -9.08 42.08 9.76
CA VAL A 73 -8.41 41.27 10.79
C VAL A 73 -9.20 41.30 12.10
N ASN A 74 -9.65 40.11 12.53
CA ASN A 74 -10.42 39.90 13.74
C ASN A 74 -9.64 39.04 14.74
N CYS A 75 -9.09 39.67 15.77
CA CYS A 75 -8.43 38.94 16.87
C CYS A 75 -9.49 38.38 17.82
N VAL A 76 -9.49 37.07 18.03
CA VAL A 76 -10.43 36.36 18.92
C VAL A 76 -9.64 35.64 20.00
N ASP A 77 -10.04 35.80 21.26
CA ASP A 77 -9.38 35.14 22.38
C ASP A 77 -10.00 33.75 22.65
N PRO A 78 -9.27 32.64 22.42
CA PRO A 78 -9.78 31.31 22.69
C PRO A 78 -9.96 31.02 24.19
N HIS A 79 -9.32 31.80 25.08
CA HIS A 79 -9.44 31.67 26.53
C HIS A 79 -10.71 32.30 27.11
N ALA A 80 -11.45 33.07 26.32
CA ALA A 80 -12.74 33.62 26.74
C ALA A 80 -13.83 32.54 26.95
N GLY A 81 -13.56 31.30 26.49
CA GLY A 81 -14.48 30.17 26.54
C GLY A 81 -15.10 29.88 25.17
N PHE A 82 -15.62 28.66 25.01
CA PHE A 82 -16.11 28.18 23.71
C PHE A 82 -17.31 28.97 23.17
N GLU A 83 -18.31 29.24 24.00
CA GLU A 83 -19.51 29.98 23.57
C GLU A 83 -19.17 31.43 23.17
N PRO A 84 -18.47 32.24 24.00
CA PRO A 84 -18.07 33.59 23.60
C PRO A 84 -17.21 33.63 22.33
N PHE A 85 -16.33 32.64 22.16
CA PHE A 85 -15.51 32.50 20.95
C PHE A 85 -16.36 32.24 19.72
N LEU A 86 -17.30 31.29 19.81
CA LEU A 86 -18.21 30.94 18.71
C LEU A 86 -19.15 32.10 18.36
N ASP A 87 -19.73 32.76 19.37
CA ASP A 87 -20.63 33.91 19.20
C ASP A 87 -19.92 35.07 18.50
N LYS A 88 -18.65 35.31 18.85
CA LYS A 88 -17.86 36.35 18.19
C LYS A 88 -17.61 36.03 16.72
N ILE A 89 -17.24 34.78 16.40
CA ILE A 89 -17.04 34.34 15.02
C ILE A 89 -18.34 34.44 14.22
N HIS A 90 -19.45 33.93 14.76
CA HIS A 90 -20.75 33.94 14.09
C HIS A 90 -21.28 35.36 13.88
N SER A 91 -21.08 36.26 14.85
CA SER A 91 -21.46 37.67 14.70
C SER A 91 -20.68 38.35 13.56
N VAL A 92 -19.38 38.07 13.44
CA VAL A 92 -18.56 38.60 12.33
C VAL A 92 -18.99 38.01 10.99
N ILE A 93 -19.34 36.73 10.93
CA ILE A 93 -19.89 36.09 9.72
C ILE A 93 -21.23 36.73 9.34
N GLU A 94 -22.12 36.98 10.31
CA GLU A 94 -23.41 37.62 10.07
C GLU A 94 -23.26 39.06 9.56
N GLU A 95 -22.34 39.83 10.17
CA GLU A 95 -21.99 41.19 9.74
C GLU A 95 -21.28 41.22 8.37
N ALA A 96 -20.62 40.13 7.97
CA ALA A 96 -19.92 40.00 6.69
C ALA A 96 -20.90 40.12 5.50
N GLY A 97 -22.09 39.55 5.66
CA GLY A 97 -23.02 39.28 4.58
C GLY A 97 -22.67 38.00 3.82
N ARG A 98 -23.47 37.66 2.79
CA ARG A 98 -23.27 36.43 2.00
C ARG A 98 -22.11 36.54 1.01
N GLY A 99 -21.34 35.47 0.86
CA GLY A 99 -20.30 35.31 -0.16
C GLY A 99 -18.97 35.98 0.22
N ALA A 100 -18.66 36.06 1.52
CA ALA A 100 -17.39 36.55 2.00
C ALA A 100 -16.30 35.45 1.99
N CYS A 101 -15.04 35.87 2.03
CA CYS A 101 -13.88 34.98 2.12
C CYS A 101 -13.30 35.01 3.53
N PHE A 102 -13.18 33.85 4.17
CA PHE A 102 -12.68 33.69 5.53
C PHE A 102 -11.40 32.88 5.56
N VAL A 103 -10.43 33.37 6.33
CA VAL A 103 -9.21 32.64 6.67
C VAL A 103 -9.12 32.52 8.18
N PHE A 104 -8.85 31.32 8.66
CA PHE A 104 -8.68 31.04 10.08
C PHE A 104 -7.22 30.67 10.36
N ASP A 105 -6.73 31.07 11.54
CA ASP A 105 -5.50 30.50 12.10
C ASP A 105 -5.60 28.97 12.23
N CYS A 106 -4.45 28.32 12.47
CA CYS A 106 -4.42 26.87 12.60
C CYS A 106 -5.29 26.42 13.79
N LEU A 107 -6.35 25.66 13.50
CA LEU A 107 -7.30 25.24 14.51
C LEU A 107 -6.72 24.18 15.47
N SER A 108 -5.55 23.60 15.14
CA SER A 108 -4.84 22.73 16.07
C SER A 108 -4.39 23.46 17.34
N ASP A 109 -4.16 24.77 17.27
CA ASP A 109 -3.86 25.59 18.45
C ASP A 109 -5.08 25.69 19.39
N LEU A 110 -6.30 25.72 18.85
CA LEU A 110 -7.54 25.74 19.66
C LEU A 110 -7.71 24.45 20.49
N ALA A 111 -7.32 23.31 19.93
CA ALA A 111 -7.37 22.05 20.69
C ALA A 111 -6.41 22.09 21.90
N ALA A 112 -5.28 22.80 21.78
CA ALA A 112 -4.35 23.01 22.89
C ALA A 112 -4.90 24.00 23.93
N ASP A 113 -5.68 25.01 23.50
CA ASP A 113 -6.27 26.01 24.41
C ASP A 113 -7.53 25.50 25.13
N TRP A 114 -8.38 24.74 24.45
CA TRP A 114 -9.59 24.14 25.03
C TRP A 114 -9.32 22.79 25.71
N PHE A 115 -8.10 22.25 25.58
CA PHE A 115 -7.70 20.93 26.07
C PHE A 115 -8.65 19.79 25.63
N SER A 116 -9.30 19.95 24.46
CA SER A 116 -10.36 19.05 23.99
C SER A 116 -10.53 19.06 22.48
N ASP A 117 -10.13 17.95 21.85
CA ASP A 117 -10.41 17.64 20.44
C ASP A 117 -11.92 17.64 20.12
N GLN A 118 -12.76 17.29 21.09
CA GLN A 118 -14.20 17.25 20.88
C GLN A 118 -14.79 18.66 20.70
N MET A 119 -14.21 19.67 21.39
CA MET A 119 -14.63 21.07 21.22
C MET A 119 -14.25 21.59 19.84
N LEU A 120 -13.08 21.22 19.34
CA LEU A 120 -12.69 21.49 17.96
C LEU A 120 -13.67 20.84 16.96
N ALA A 121 -14.03 19.57 17.17
CA ALA A 121 -15.02 18.89 16.35
C ALA A 121 -16.38 19.61 16.36
N ASN A 122 -16.82 20.08 17.54
CA ASN A 122 -18.07 20.83 17.69
C ASN A 122 -18.01 22.18 16.97
N PHE A 123 -16.88 22.90 17.04
CA PHE A 123 -16.66 24.13 16.28
C PHE A 123 -16.96 23.92 14.79
N PHE A 124 -16.33 22.92 14.17
CA PHE A 124 -16.60 22.59 12.77
C PHE A 124 -18.08 22.29 12.51
N ARG A 125 -18.73 21.53 13.40
CA ARG A 125 -20.16 21.16 13.26
C ARG A 125 -21.12 22.34 13.39
N PHE A 126 -20.72 23.44 14.02
CA PHE A 126 -21.53 24.66 14.11
C PHE A 126 -21.17 25.67 13.01
N THR A 127 -19.88 25.93 12.80
CA THR A 127 -19.41 27.02 11.94
C THR A 127 -19.43 26.66 10.47
N CYS A 128 -19.02 25.45 10.07
CA CYS A 128 -18.98 25.09 8.64
C CYS A 128 -20.36 25.02 7.98
N PRO A 129 -21.41 24.44 8.60
CA PRO A 129 -22.76 24.50 8.04
C PRO A 129 -23.27 25.94 7.92
N TYR A 130 -22.94 26.80 8.88
CA TYR A 130 -23.34 28.20 8.85
C TYR A 130 -22.67 28.96 7.70
N LEU A 131 -21.35 28.79 7.52
CA LEU A 131 -20.61 29.33 6.36
C LEU A 131 -21.16 28.81 5.02
N LEU A 132 -21.50 27.51 4.97
CA LEU A 132 -22.10 26.90 3.79
C LEU A 132 -23.45 27.55 3.43
N ASP A 133 -24.31 27.79 4.43
CA ASP A 133 -25.62 28.44 4.26
C ASP A 133 -25.50 29.92 3.84
N MET A 134 -24.41 30.57 4.22
CA MET A 134 -24.07 31.94 3.84
C MET A 134 -23.34 32.04 2.49
N GLU A 135 -23.09 30.91 1.83
CA GLU A 135 -22.34 30.81 0.57
C GLU A 135 -20.90 31.35 0.67
N ASP A 136 -20.34 31.35 1.88
CA ASP A 136 -19.02 31.88 2.20
C ASP A 136 -17.90 30.86 1.90
N LEU A 137 -16.74 31.35 1.46
CA LEU A 137 -15.55 30.53 1.32
C LEU A 137 -14.74 30.57 2.60
N ALA A 138 -14.30 29.42 3.10
CA ALA A 138 -13.50 29.38 4.32
C ALA A 138 -12.29 28.45 4.21
N TYR A 139 -11.13 28.95 4.64
CA TYR A 139 -9.88 28.19 4.72
C TYR A 139 -9.54 27.89 6.17
N PHE A 140 -9.28 26.62 6.47
CA PHE A 140 -8.87 26.14 7.78
C PHE A 140 -7.57 25.34 7.70
N GLY A 141 -6.63 25.60 8.62
CA GLY A 141 -5.41 24.81 8.77
C GLY A 141 -5.49 23.82 9.93
N LEU A 142 -5.06 22.58 9.72
CA LEU A 142 -4.89 21.56 10.75
C LEU A 142 -3.50 20.92 10.66
N LEU A 143 -2.86 20.74 11.80
CA LEU A 143 -1.63 19.96 11.89
C LEU A 143 -1.94 18.47 11.72
N ARG A 144 -1.20 17.81 10.81
CA ARG A 144 -1.31 16.38 10.57
C ARG A 144 -0.82 15.60 11.81
N ASN A 145 -1.45 14.46 12.06
CA ASN A 145 -1.13 13.54 13.16
C ASN A 145 -1.27 14.14 14.57
N PHE A 146 -2.06 15.22 14.70
CA PHE A 146 -2.23 15.95 15.96
C PHE A 146 -3.59 15.67 16.65
N HIS A 147 -4.59 15.22 15.91
CA HIS A 147 -5.97 15.11 16.37
C HIS A 147 -6.46 13.67 16.41
N SER A 148 -7.22 13.33 17.44
CA SER A 148 -7.87 12.03 17.58
C SER A 148 -8.90 11.76 16.48
N ALA A 149 -9.22 10.47 16.27
CA ALA A 149 -10.27 10.05 15.34
C ALA A 149 -11.63 10.69 15.65
N ASN A 150 -11.92 10.95 16.93
CA ASN A 150 -13.15 11.61 17.39
C ASN A 150 -13.28 13.06 16.89
N ALA A 151 -12.17 13.74 16.57
CA ALA A 151 -12.19 15.05 15.92
C ALA A 151 -12.05 14.96 14.41
N ALA A 152 -11.13 14.12 13.92
CA ALA A 152 -10.86 14.01 12.48
C ALA A 152 -12.09 13.58 11.67
N ILE A 153 -12.89 12.64 12.19
CA ILE A 153 -14.08 12.12 11.48
C ILE A 153 -15.16 13.21 11.34
N PRO A 154 -15.64 13.89 12.41
CA PRO A 154 -16.58 14.99 12.27
C PRO A 154 -16.11 16.10 11.33
N ILE A 155 -14.83 16.49 11.43
CA ILE A 155 -14.24 17.52 10.56
C ILE A 155 -14.39 17.09 9.09
N ARG A 156 -13.93 15.88 8.74
CA ARG A 156 -14.07 15.36 7.38
C ARG A 156 -15.53 15.27 6.94
N ASN A 157 -16.45 14.89 7.81
CA ASN A 157 -17.86 14.74 7.45
C ASN A 157 -18.53 16.08 7.16
N THR A 158 -18.16 17.14 7.88
CA THR A 158 -18.80 18.46 7.76
C THR A 158 -18.20 19.31 6.64
N THR A 159 -16.91 19.17 6.32
CA THR A 159 -16.24 20.04 5.34
C THR A 159 -16.51 19.64 3.90
N GLN A 160 -16.43 20.57 2.95
CA GLN A 160 -16.67 20.28 1.53
C GLN A 160 -15.40 19.77 0.86
N VAL A 161 -14.25 20.36 1.22
CA VAL A 161 -12.94 19.99 0.68
C VAL A 161 -11.97 19.72 1.82
N LEU A 162 -11.28 18.59 1.77
CA LEU A 162 -10.22 18.23 2.71
C LEU A 162 -9.00 17.80 1.89
N VAL A 163 -7.88 18.48 2.06
CA VAL A 163 -6.64 18.25 1.31
C VAL A 163 -5.48 18.02 2.26
N ASP A 164 -4.75 16.94 2.00
CA ASP A 164 -3.53 16.56 2.69
C ASP A 164 -2.32 17.14 1.93
N VAL A 165 -1.44 17.87 2.61
CA VAL A 165 -0.23 18.49 2.03
C VAL A 165 1.03 17.81 2.56
N TYR A 166 1.88 17.29 1.67
CA TYR A 166 3.13 16.63 2.02
C TYR A 166 4.31 17.44 1.48
N ARG A 167 5.40 17.48 2.23
CA ARG A 167 6.67 18.04 1.77
C ARG A 167 7.69 16.91 1.68
N TYR A 168 8.20 16.65 0.47
CA TYR A 168 9.15 15.57 0.23
C TYR A 168 10.17 15.98 -0.83
N LYS A 169 11.47 15.82 -0.53
CA LYS A 169 12.59 16.18 -1.42
C LYS A 169 12.41 17.59 -2.05
N ASP A 170 12.15 18.60 -1.21
CA ASP A 170 11.90 20.01 -1.58
C ASP A 170 10.70 20.28 -2.49
N SER A 171 9.86 19.28 -2.77
CA SER A 171 8.60 19.43 -3.50
C SER A 171 7.40 19.36 -2.55
N ILE A 172 6.35 20.10 -2.89
CA ILE A 172 5.04 20.00 -2.23
C ILE A 172 4.18 19.04 -3.05
N TYR A 173 3.50 18.15 -2.33
CA TYR A 173 2.51 17.26 -2.89
C TYR A 173 1.17 17.51 -2.20
N VAL A 174 0.08 17.43 -2.95
CA VAL A 174 -1.27 17.57 -2.42
C VAL A 174 -2.08 16.33 -2.73
N ARG A 175 -2.95 15.97 -1.79
CA ARG A 175 -3.83 14.83 -1.92
C ARG A 175 -5.22 15.19 -1.38
N PRO A 176 -6.19 15.44 -2.26
CA PRO A 176 -7.58 15.53 -1.84
C PRO A 176 -8.03 14.23 -1.16
N LEU A 177 -8.54 14.33 0.06
CA LEU A 177 -9.18 13.23 0.82
C LEU A 177 -10.70 13.30 0.76
N LYS A 178 -11.23 14.51 0.50
CA LYS A 178 -12.63 14.79 0.23
C LYS A 178 -12.73 15.96 -0.73
N ALA A 179 -13.60 15.82 -1.72
CA ALA A 179 -13.90 16.87 -2.69
C ALA A 179 -15.39 16.77 -3.05
N ASP A 180 -16.25 17.36 -2.22
CA ASP A 180 -17.70 17.25 -2.39
C ASP A 180 -18.15 17.85 -3.72
N LYS A 181 -19.13 17.18 -4.35
CA LYS A 181 -19.70 17.50 -5.67
C LYS A 181 -18.69 17.56 -6.84
N ARG A 182 -17.46 17.08 -6.64
CA ARG A 182 -16.41 17.06 -7.66
C ARG A 182 -16.12 15.63 -8.10
N ARG A 183 -15.88 15.45 -9.40
CA ARG A 183 -15.56 14.13 -9.97
C ARG A 183 -14.47 14.27 -11.01
N SER A 184 -13.31 13.68 -10.72
CA SER A 184 -12.25 13.42 -11.69
C SER A 184 -11.59 12.08 -11.36
N PRO A 185 -11.20 11.25 -12.36
CA PRO A 185 -10.55 9.97 -12.11
C PRO A 185 -9.24 10.08 -11.31
N ALA A 186 -8.57 11.24 -11.38
CA ALA A 186 -7.30 11.48 -10.72
C ALA A 186 -7.43 12.20 -9.38
N ILE A 187 -8.60 12.75 -9.01
CA ILE A 187 -8.73 13.72 -7.90
C ILE A 187 -8.20 13.21 -6.56
N TYR A 188 -8.34 11.91 -6.27
CA TYR A 188 -7.91 11.29 -5.01
C TYR A 188 -6.50 10.68 -5.07
N LEU A 189 -5.77 10.89 -6.17
CA LEU A 189 -4.35 10.56 -6.29
C LEU A 189 -3.51 11.60 -5.56
N LEU A 190 -2.25 11.25 -5.34
CA LEU A 190 -1.23 12.21 -4.94
C LEU A 190 -0.87 13.07 -6.16
N HIS A 191 -0.77 14.39 -5.99
CA HIS A 191 -0.38 15.31 -7.05
C HIS A 191 0.88 16.06 -6.62
N GLN A 192 1.88 16.13 -7.50
CA GLN A 192 3.07 16.92 -7.25
C GLN A 192 2.86 18.34 -7.80
N TRP A 193 3.18 19.34 -7.00
CA TRP A 193 3.25 20.72 -7.49
C TRP A 193 4.51 20.89 -8.34
N ARG A 194 4.32 21.08 -9.65
CA ARG A 194 5.38 21.38 -10.62
C ARG A 194 5.03 22.70 -11.30
N ALA A 195 6.01 23.37 -11.91
CA ALA A 195 5.89 24.73 -12.46
C ALA A 195 4.56 24.97 -13.25
N GLY A 196 3.56 25.53 -12.56
CA GLY A 196 2.23 25.86 -13.11
C GLY A 196 1.19 24.73 -13.17
N ASP A 197 1.43 23.56 -12.56
CA ASP A 197 0.47 22.44 -12.55
C ASP A 197 0.57 21.52 -11.31
N PHE A 198 -0.56 20.90 -10.95
CA PHE A 198 -0.62 19.78 -9.98
C PHE A 198 -0.72 18.47 -10.74
N ALA A 199 0.43 17.93 -11.15
CA ALA A 199 0.49 16.73 -11.96
C ALA A 199 0.23 15.47 -11.10
N PRO A 200 -0.70 14.57 -11.49
CA PRO A 200 -0.94 13.34 -10.76
C PRO A 200 0.31 12.45 -10.77
N VAL A 201 0.66 11.90 -9.60
CA VAL A 201 1.72 10.91 -9.46
C VAL A 201 1.17 9.57 -9.94
N THR A 202 1.69 9.10 -11.07
CA THR A 202 1.24 7.87 -11.74
C THR A 202 1.98 6.61 -11.29
N GLU A 203 3.10 6.76 -10.60
CA GLU A 203 3.95 5.67 -10.14
C GLU A 203 3.63 5.29 -8.68
N SER A 204 3.47 3.99 -8.44
CA SER A 204 3.21 3.47 -7.09
C SER A 204 4.37 3.72 -6.12
N SER A 205 5.62 3.62 -6.60
CA SER A 205 6.83 3.75 -5.80
C SER A 205 6.99 5.15 -5.21
N THR A 206 6.82 6.18 -6.04
CA THR A 206 6.82 7.59 -5.61
C THR A 206 5.68 7.89 -4.64
N THR A 207 4.49 7.33 -4.89
CA THR A 207 3.35 7.49 -3.96
C THR A 207 3.65 6.89 -2.59
N ALA A 208 4.22 5.68 -2.55
CA ALA A 208 4.60 5.03 -1.29
C ALA A 208 5.70 5.81 -0.55
N GLU A 209 6.71 6.35 -1.25
CA GLU A 209 7.75 7.20 -0.64
C GLU A 209 7.17 8.41 0.08
N VAL A 210 6.28 9.16 -0.59
CA VAL A 210 5.71 10.38 -0.02
C VAL A 210 4.76 10.07 1.13
N LEU A 211 3.88 9.06 1.00
CA LEU A 211 2.93 8.74 2.06
C LEU A 211 3.58 8.10 3.30
N THR A 212 4.77 7.52 3.15
CA THR A 212 5.52 6.93 4.26
C THR A 212 6.50 7.89 4.93
N SER A 213 6.80 9.05 4.33
CA SER A 213 7.73 10.03 4.90
C SER A 213 7.22 10.65 6.20
N THR A 214 5.90 10.67 6.39
CA THR A 214 5.25 11.26 7.56
C THR A 214 4.28 10.24 8.18
N PRO A 215 4.77 9.27 8.97
CA PRO A 215 3.96 8.18 9.48
C PRO A 215 2.88 8.66 10.46
N ARG A 216 1.69 8.05 10.41
CA ARG A 216 0.65 8.21 11.46
C ARG A 216 1.17 7.81 12.84
N SER A 217 0.61 8.40 13.89
CA SER A 217 0.99 8.02 15.27
C SER A 217 0.35 6.69 15.67
N VAL A 218 1.01 5.90 16.55
CA VAL A 218 0.42 4.65 17.11
C VAL A 218 -0.81 4.97 17.97
N LEU A 219 -0.82 6.15 18.59
CA LEU A 219 -1.90 6.66 19.43
C LEU A 219 -3.20 6.79 18.64
N GLU A 220 -3.17 7.37 17.44
CA GLU A 220 -4.38 7.50 16.59
C GLU A 220 -5.01 6.16 16.23
N SER A 221 -4.20 5.13 15.97
CA SER A 221 -4.70 3.77 15.66
C SER A 221 -5.24 3.03 16.89
N ALA A 222 -4.72 3.33 18.09
CA ALA A 222 -5.01 2.59 19.32
C ALA A 222 -6.12 3.21 20.20
N MET A 223 -6.51 4.45 19.93
CA MET A 223 -7.46 5.21 20.78
C MET A 223 -8.86 4.60 20.87
N ASP A 224 -9.26 3.74 19.93
CA ASP A 224 -10.57 3.08 19.98
C ASP A 224 -10.63 1.92 21.00
N ARG A 225 -9.50 1.31 21.40
CA ARG A 225 -9.49 0.11 22.28
C ARG A 225 -8.21 -0.03 23.12
N LEU A 226 -8.29 0.21 24.43
CA LEU A 226 -7.21 -0.12 25.40
C LEU A 226 -7.18 -1.61 25.77
N ASP A 227 -7.09 -2.49 24.78
CA ASP A 227 -6.94 -3.93 25.01
C ASP A 227 -5.49 -4.33 25.34
N VAL A 228 -5.23 -5.63 25.54
CA VAL A 228 -3.89 -6.14 25.88
C VAL A 228 -2.90 -5.93 24.73
N TRP A 229 -3.38 -5.97 23.47
CA TRP A 229 -2.54 -5.83 22.29
C TRP A 229 -2.11 -4.37 22.14
N ASN A 230 -3.06 -3.45 22.06
CA ASN A 230 -2.82 -2.01 21.90
C ASN A 230 -1.98 -1.44 23.06
N ARG A 231 -2.24 -1.84 24.31
CA ARG A 231 -1.42 -1.40 25.45
C ARG A 231 0.05 -1.81 25.33
N ALA A 232 0.34 -3.00 24.81
CA ALA A 232 1.72 -3.45 24.66
C ALA A 232 2.51 -2.58 23.65
N PHE A 233 1.87 -2.25 22.52
CA PHE A 233 2.48 -1.40 21.48
C PHE A 233 2.56 0.07 21.91
N LEU A 234 1.54 0.60 22.58
CA LEU A 234 1.57 1.95 23.15
C LEU A 234 2.70 2.12 24.16
N LEU A 235 2.86 1.17 25.10
CA LEU A 235 3.96 1.20 26.07
C LEU A 235 5.33 1.12 25.40
N ALA A 236 5.46 0.34 24.33
CA ALA A 236 6.70 0.25 23.56
C ALA A 236 7.02 1.57 22.83
N ASP A 237 6.03 2.22 22.24
CA ASP A 237 6.23 3.51 21.56
C ASP A 237 6.55 4.64 22.56
N GLN A 238 5.87 4.69 23.71
CA GLN A 238 6.17 5.65 24.78
C GLN A 238 7.60 5.51 25.29
N ARG A 239 8.07 4.28 25.53
CA ARG A 239 9.46 4.03 25.95
C ARG A 239 10.46 4.46 24.90
N ARG A 240 10.16 4.19 23.62
CA ARG A 240 11.00 4.63 22.48
C ARG A 240 11.09 6.16 22.43
N LEU A 241 9.96 6.85 22.53
CA LEU A 241 9.91 8.32 22.54
C LEU A 241 10.68 8.91 23.73
N ALA A 242 10.50 8.33 24.94
CA ALA A 242 11.25 8.74 26.12
C ALA A 242 12.77 8.55 25.95
N ALA A 243 13.20 7.43 25.36
CA ALA A 243 14.60 7.16 25.07
C ALA A 243 15.19 8.14 24.03
N ALA A 244 14.38 8.58 23.04
CA ALA A 244 14.80 9.57 22.05
C ALA A 244 14.90 11.00 22.63
N ALA A 245 14.08 11.33 23.62
CA ALA A 245 14.02 12.67 24.23
C ALA A 245 15.10 12.93 25.30
N ALA A 246 15.73 11.89 25.85
CA ALA A 246 16.74 12.02 26.91
C ALA A 246 18.15 11.64 26.41
N PRO A 247 18.97 12.58 25.91
CA PRO A 247 20.37 12.31 25.66
C PRO A 247 21.16 12.41 26.98
N ALA A 248 21.70 11.28 27.45
CA ALA A 248 22.85 11.19 28.36
C ALA A 248 22.71 11.60 29.85
N VAL A 249 21.58 11.32 30.51
CA VAL A 249 21.59 11.12 31.98
C VAL A 249 21.06 9.74 32.26
N ALA A 250 21.77 8.99 33.11
CA ALA A 250 21.48 7.61 33.50
C ALA A 250 19.98 7.40 33.74
N ALA A 251 19.26 7.01 32.69
CA ALA A 251 18.11 6.17 32.86
C ALA A 251 18.69 4.95 33.58
N GLU A 252 18.27 4.69 34.81
CA GLU A 252 18.29 3.31 35.27
C GLU A 252 17.71 2.48 34.12
N PRO A 253 18.34 1.37 33.72
CA PRO A 253 17.82 0.52 32.67
C PRO A 253 16.50 -0.07 33.17
N GLY A 254 15.43 0.71 33.09
CA GLY A 254 14.06 0.26 33.16
C GLY A 254 13.85 -0.50 31.87
N GLU A 255 14.27 -1.76 31.92
CA GLU A 255 14.12 -2.79 30.92
C GLU A 255 12.93 -2.50 29.96
N ALA A 256 13.22 -1.90 28.81
CA ALA A 256 12.73 -2.51 27.59
C ALA A 256 13.52 -3.83 27.46
N GLY A 257 13.22 -4.78 28.35
CA GLY A 257 13.96 -6.01 28.43
C GLY A 257 13.86 -6.76 27.11
N PRO A 258 14.80 -7.67 26.80
CA PRO A 258 14.61 -8.65 25.74
C PRO A 258 13.19 -9.25 25.74
N ASP A 259 12.58 -9.38 26.92
CA ASP A 259 11.21 -9.84 27.14
C ASP A 259 10.11 -8.98 26.46
N GLN A 260 10.25 -7.65 26.36
CA GLN A 260 9.24 -6.82 25.70
C GLN A 260 9.31 -7.00 24.18
N PHE A 261 10.51 -6.95 23.60
CA PHE A 261 10.70 -7.16 22.17
C PHE A 261 10.27 -8.57 21.74
N GLU A 262 10.65 -9.58 22.52
CA GLU A 262 10.20 -10.96 22.33
C GLU A 262 8.68 -11.10 22.42
N ARG A 263 8.05 -10.43 23.38
CA ARG A 263 6.60 -10.42 23.51
C ARG A 263 5.94 -9.81 22.27
N LEU A 264 6.42 -8.68 21.77
CA LEU A 264 5.86 -8.04 20.58
C LEU A 264 6.04 -8.91 19.34
N LEU A 265 7.22 -9.52 19.14
CA LEU A 265 7.46 -10.47 18.05
C LEU A 265 6.46 -11.63 18.07
N ARG A 266 6.20 -12.22 19.25
CA ARG A 266 5.21 -13.31 19.41
C ARG A 266 3.76 -12.86 19.22
N MET A 267 3.49 -11.57 19.38
CA MET A 267 2.16 -11.00 19.22
C MET A 267 1.83 -10.70 17.76
N ILE A 268 2.81 -10.28 16.94
CA ILE A 268 2.55 -9.79 15.58
C ILE A 268 3.24 -10.57 14.46
N VAL A 269 4.43 -11.12 14.70
CA VAL A 269 5.26 -11.78 13.66
C VAL A 269 4.96 -13.27 13.60
N SER A 270 5.42 -14.05 14.58
CA SER A 270 5.27 -15.50 14.57
C SER A 270 5.45 -16.09 15.95
N ARG A 271 5.02 -17.34 16.12
CA ARG A 271 5.31 -18.17 17.31
C ARG A 271 6.30 -19.29 16.99
N ASP A 272 6.72 -19.43 15.74
CA ASP A 272 7.72 -20.39 15.31
C ASP A 272 9.13 -19.93 15.69
N GLN A 273 9.92 -20.84 16.28
CA GLN A 273 11.25 -20.50 16.81
C GLN A 273 12.26 -20.12 15.71
N ARG A 274 12.17 -20.72 14.52
CA ARG A 274 13.09 -20.39 13.41
C ARG A 274 12.78 -19.01 12.85
N VAL A 275 11.50 -18.72 12.64
CA VAL A 275 11.06 -17.40 12.19
C VAL A 275 11.38 -16.34 13.24
N LEU A 276 11.17 -16.62 14.53
CA LEU A 276 11.51 -15.70 15.62
C LEU A 276 13.02 -15.46 15.72
N ALA A 277 13.86 -16.47 15.51
CA ALA A 277 15.32 -16.31 15.49
C ALA A 277 15.75 -15.37 14.35
N LEU A 278 15.17 -15.52 13.17
CA LEU A 278 15.42 -14.65 12.02
C LEU A 278 14.93 -13.22 12.30
N ALA A 279 13.69 -13.08 12.79
CA ALA A 279 13.10 -11.79 13.14
C ALA A 279 13.89 -11.04 14.20
N ARG A 280 14.39 -11.72 15.23
CA ARG A 280 15.26 -11.12 16.26
C ARG A 280 16.54 -10.55 15.67
N ARG A 281 17.10 -11.19 14.65
CA ARG A 281 18.36 -10.77 14.03
C ARG A 281 18.18 -9.56 13.13
N TYR A 282 17.04 -9.41 12.47
CA TYR A 282 16.87 -8.43 11.39
C TYR A 282 15.82 -7.34 11.66
N LEU A 283 14.80 -7.58 12.49
CA LEU A 283 13.79 -6.57 12.82
C LEU A 283 14.23 -5.70 14.01
N THR A 284 13.68 -4.49 14.05
CA THR A 284 13.87 -3.52 15.14
C THR A 284 12.54 -3.22 15.83
N ILE A 285 12.58 -2.63 17.03
CA ILE A 285 11.36 -2.16 17.72
C ILE A 285 10.61 -1.15 16.84
N GLU A 286 11.32 -0.25 16.17
CA GLU A 286 10.72 0.73 15.26
C GLU A 286 10.01 0.05 14.08
N GLY A 287 10.64 -0.95 13.46
CA GLY A 287 10.02 -1.75 12.40
C GLY A 287 8.76 -2.45 12.87
N ILE A 288 8.78 -3.05 14.07
CA ILE A 288 7.61 -3.71 14.68
C ILE A 288 6.48 -2.70 14.94
N LEU A 289 6.79 -1.52 15.46
CA LEU A 289 5.81 -0.46 15.67
C LEU A 289 5.22 0.03 14.34
N ALA A 290 6.04 0.10 13.28
CA ALA A 290 5.57 0.46 11.94
C ALA A 290 4.59 -0.58 11.36
N ILE A 291 4.84 -1.87 11.59
CA ILE A 291 3.91 -2.96 11.22
C ILE A 291 2.61 -2.84 12.03
N ALA A 292 2.71 -2.59 13.34
CA ALA A 292 1.55 -2.45 14.22
C ALA A 292 0.63 -1.29 13.79
N ARG A 293 1.18 -0.15 13.36
CA ARG A 293 0.40 0.99 12.84
C ARG A 293 -0.41 0.68 11.58
N ARG A 294 0.00 -0.34 10.82
CA ARG A 294 -0.69 -0.79 9.60
C ARG A 294 -1.42 -2.12 9.78
N THR A 295 -1.65 -2.53 11.03
CA THR A 295 -2.38 -3.75 11.36
C THR A 295 -3.83 -3.44 11.67
N ILE A 296 -4.75 -4.15 11.01
CA ILE A 296 -6.20 -4.11 11.22
C ILE A 296 -6.58 -5.35 12.04
N GLY A 297 -7.28 -5.14 13.16
CA GLY A 297 -7.48 -6.17 14.17
C GLY A 297 -6.24 -6.40 15.03
N THR A 298 -6.10 -7.61 15.59
CA THR A 298 -5.05 -8.00 16.53
C THR A 298 -4.48 -9.39 16.27
N GLY A 299 -3.24 -9.62 16.69
CA GLY A 299 -2.57 -10.91 16.51
C GLY A 299 -1.61 -10.93 15.32
N LEU A 300 -1.45 -12.12 14.72
CA LEU A 300 -0.36 -12.40 13.78
C LEU A 300 -0.72 -11.97 12.35
N ILE A 301 0.25 -11.41 11.62
CA ILE A 301 0.09 -10.91 10.24
C ILE A 301 0.26 -11.98 9.15
N GLY A 302 0.69 -13.18 9.54
CA GLY A 302 0.82 -14.35 8.68
C GLY A 302 2.11 -14.43 7.85
N GLY A 303 2.30 -15.60 7.22
CA GLY A 303 3.58 -16.00 6.61
C GLY A 303 4.05 -15.11 5.46
N LYS A 304 3.16 -14.80 4.51
CA LYS A 304 3.51 -13.96 3.34
C LYS A 304 4.00 -12.58 3.76
N ALA A 305 3.27 -11.94 4.68
CA ALA A 305 3.63 -10.63 5.20
C ALA A 305 4.97 -10.67 5.94
N VAL A 306 5.16 -11.66 6.83
CA VAL A 306 6.41 -11.83 7.58
C VAL A 306 7.59 -12.09 6.66
N GLY A 307 7.47 -13.00 5.68
CA GLY A 307 8.51 -13.33 4.72
C GLY A 307 8.94 -12.11 3.89
N MET A 308 7.98 -11.34 3.38
CA MET A 308 8.24 -10.10 2.66
C MET A 308 8.99 -9.07 3.55
N LEU A 309 8.50 -8.82 4.76
CA LEU A 309 9.07 -7.82 5.67
C LEU A 309 10.49 -8.21 6.14
N LEU A 310 10.71 -9.50 6.42
CA LEU A 310 12.01 -10.03 6.79
C LEU A 310 13.00 -9.92 5.63
N ALA A 311 12.61 -10.32 4.41
CA ALA A 311 13.48 -10.23 3.25
C ALA A 311 14.00 -8.81 3.03
N ARG A 312 13.11 -7.82 3.13
CA ARG A 312 13.47 -6.40 3.00
C ARG A 312 14.42 -5.95 4.11
N SER A 313 14.11 -6.32 5.36
CA SER A 313 14.95 -5.98 6.52
C SER A 313 16.34 -6.65 6.47
N ILE A 314 16.42 -7.87 5.92
CA ILE A 314 17.67 -8.60 5.68
C ILE A 314 18.52 -7.84 4.66
N LEU A 315 17.94 -7.50 3.52
CA LEU A 315 18.63 -6.77 2.46
C LEU A 315 19.13 -5.42 2.96
N GLU A 316 18.28 -4.59 3.54
CA GLU A 316 18.65 -3.26 4.04
C GLU A 316 19.73 -3.29 5.14
N LYS A 317 19.82 -4.38 5.91
CA LYS A 317 20.87 -4.57 6.92
C LYS A 317 22.19 -5.07 6.35
N ASP A 318 22.14 -5.87 5.28
CA ASP A 318 23.32 -6.38 4.58
C ASP A 318 24.06 -5.24 3.86
N ASP A 319 23.34 -4.39 3.12
CA ASP A 319 23.92 -3.27 2.38
C ASP A 319 22.95 -2.08 2.28
N PRO A 320 23.35 -0.86 2.69
CA PRO A 320 22.52 0.34 2.55
C PRO A 320 22.04 0.63 1.12
N ARG A 321 22.74 0.15 0.07
CA ARG A 321 22.32 0.33 -1.33
C ARG A 321 20.90 -0.16 -1.61
N TRP A 322 20.44 -1.17 -0.86
CA TRP A 322 19.10 -1.74 -1.01
C TRP A 322 18.00 -0.74 -0.68
N ARG A 323 18.26 0.30 0.12
CA ARG A 323 17.29 1.38 0.38
C ARG A 323 16.97 2.20 -0.87
N HIS A 324 17.88 2.24 -1.83
CA HIS A 324 17.72 2.95 -3.09
C HIS A 324 17.14 2.04 -4.19
N LEU A 325 17.55 0.76 -4.21
CA LEU A 325 17.08 -0.22 -5.18
C LEU A 325 15.67 -0.72 -4.88
N LEU A 326 15.31 -0.89 -3.60
CA LEU A 326 13.99 -1.37 -3.24
C LEU A 326 12.93 -0.26 -3.36
N GLU A 327 11.78 -0.59 -3.92
CA GLU A 327 10.59 0.26 -3.79
C GLU A 327 10.14 0.28 -2.34
N VAL A 328 9.76 1.45 -1.83
CA VAL A 328 9.15 1.53 -0.49
C VAL A 328 7.82 0.79 -0.47
N HIS A 329 7.56 0.04 0.60
CA HIS A 329 6.29 -0.63 0.81
C HIS A 329 5.44 0.12 1.84
N ASP A 330 4.13 0.10 1.64
CA ASP A 330 3.14 0.69 2.54
C ASP A 330 1.97 -0.25 2.84
N SER A 331 2.25 -1.55 2.83
CA SER A 331 1.29 -2.63 3.00
C SER A 331 0.56 -2.58 4.35
N PHE A 332 -0.72 -2.96 4.32
CA PHE A 332 -1.54 -3.19 5.51
C PHE A 332 -1.72 -4.68 5.76
N HIS A 333 -1.99 -5.02 7.02
CA HIS A 333 -2.09 -6.40 7.48
C HIS A 333 -3.43 -6.60 8.21
N VAL A 334 -4.30 -7.46 7.68
CA VAL A 334 -5.50 -7.89 8.40
C VAL A 334 -5.09 -9.07 9.27
N ALA A 335 -5.07 -8.86 10.58
CA ALA A 335 -4.56 -9.85 11.51
C ALA A 335 -5.49 -11.06 11.64
N SER A 336 -4.92 -12.14 12.18
CA SER A 336 -5.59 -13.44 12.23
C SER A 336 -6.85 -13.50 13.12
N ASP A 337 -7.02 -12.58 14.06
CA ASP A 337 -8.23 -12.49 14.89
C ASP A 337 -9.48 -12.11 14.09
N VAL A 338 -9.33 -11.26 13.07
CA VAL A 338 -10.43 -10.79 12.22
C VAL A 338 -11.06 -11.98 11.52
N PHE A 339 -10.25 -12.91 11.03
CA PHE A 339 -10.72 -14.15 10.41
C PHE A 339 -11.52 -15.02 11.38
N TYR A 340 -11.00 -15.27 12.59
CA TYR A 340 -11.73 -16.08 13.57
C TYR A 340 -13.03 -15.44 14.01
N THR A 341 -12.99 -14.14 14.31
CA THR A 341 -14.15 -13.37 14.73
C THR A 341 -15.22 -13.43 13.64
N TYR A 342 -14.82 -13.24 12.38
CA TYR A 342 -15.71 -13.37 11.23
C TYR A 342 -16.37 -14.75 11.15
N LEU A 343 -15.60 -15.84 11.30
CA LEU A 343 -16.16 -17.19 11.27
C LEU A 343 -17.11 -17.48 12.44
N VAL A 344 -16.83 -16.96 13.63
CA VAL A 344 -17.66 -17.16 14.82
C VAL A 344 -18.97 -16.39 14.70
N GLU A 345 -18.91 -15.09 14.39
CA GLU A 345 -20.09 -14.23 14.28
C GLU A 345 -21.02 -14.66 13.13
N ASN A 346 -20.45 -15.22 12.06
CA ASN A 346 -21.23 -15.72 10.92
C ASN A 346 -21.59 -17.22 11.01
N GLY A 347 -21.49 -17.83 12.20
CA GLY A 347 -21.97 -19.19 12.45
C GLY A 347 -21.25 -20.28 11.64
N CYS A 348 -19.99 -20.06 11.26
CA CYS A 348 -19.16 -20.98 10.48
C CYS A 348 -18.31 -21.91 11.36
N TRP A 349 -18.19 -21.61 12.66
CA TRP A 349 -17.31 -22.34 13.58
C TRP A 349 -17.56 -23.86 13.63
N TRP A 350 -18.82 -24.28 13.73
CA TRP A 350 -19.17 -25.69 13.84
C TRP A 350 -18.88 -26.48 12.57
N ILE A 351 -19.03 -25.85 11.40
CA ILE A 351 -18.65 -26.44 10.10
C ILE A 351 -17.14 -26.64 10.09
N ARG A 352 -16.38 -25.59 10.41
CA ARG A 352 -14.92 -25.64 10.49
C ARG A 352 -14.39 -26.68 11.47
N ARG A 353 -15.09 -26.93 12.59
CA ARG A 353 -14.69 -27.98 13.55
C ARG A 353 -14.77 -29.37 12.93
N LYS A 354 -15.80 -29.67 12.12
CA LYS A 354 -15.92 -30.95 11.41
C LYS A 354 -14.78 -31.14 10.41
N GLN A 355 -14.29 -30.06 9.83
CA GLN A 355 -13.19 -30.10 8.86
C GLN A 355 -11.85 -30.62 9.40
N LYS A 356 -11.70 -30.73 10.73
CA LYS A 356 -10.49 -31.28 11.34
C LYS A 356 -10.45 -32.81 11.29
N ASP A 357 -11.59 -33.46 11.06
CA ASP A 357 -11.73 -34.92 11.04
C ASP A 357 -11.56 -35.46 9.60
N LEU A 358 -10.64 -36.41 9.42
CA LEU A 358 -10.29 -37.01 8.14
C LEU A 358 -11.48 -37.67 7.43
N GLU A 359 -12.49 -38.13 8.17
CA GLU A 359 -13.66 -38.79 7.57
C GLU A 359 -14.73 -37.80 7.12
N THR A 360 -14.80 -36.63 7.75
CA THR A 360 -15.88 -35.64 7.53
C THR A 360 -15.37 -34.30 7.00
N PHE A 361 -14.11 -34.23 6.57
CA PHE A 361 -13.47 -32.94 6.28
C PHE A 361 -14.08 -32.17 5.09
N LEU A 362 -14.74 -32.85 4.17
CA LEU A 362 -15.46 -32.24 3.05
C LEU A 362 -16.94 -31.98 3.35
N ASP A 363 -17.46 -32.54 4.45
CA ASP A 363 -18.86 -32.40 4.81
C ASP A 363 -19.22 -30.95 5.09
N SER A 364 -20.30 -30.49 4.45
CA SER A 364 -20.79 -29.11 4.60
C SER A 364 -19.76 -28.02 4.20
N ALA A 365 -18.67 -28.35 3.50
CA ALA A 365 -17.66 -27.39 3.08
C ALA A 365 -18.26 -26.30 2.17
N GLU A 366 -19.09 -26.69 1.19
CA GLU A 366 -19.80 -25.74 0.32
C GLU A 366 -20.81 -24.88 1.09
N GLN A 367 -21.49 -25.44 2.09
CA GLN A 367 -22.35 -24.66 2.99
C GLN A 367 -21.52 -23.62 3.78
N GLY A 368 -20.35 -24.01 4.28
CA GLY A 368 -19.42 -23.11 4.96
C GLY A 368 -18.96 -21.98 4.04
N ARG A 369 -18.59 -22.31 2.79
CA ARG A 369 -18.20 -21.34 1.75
C ARG A 369 -19.31 -20.30 1.50
N GLN A 370 -20.55 -20.74 1.30
CA GLN A 370 -21.69 -19.84 1.07
C GLN A 370 -21.98 -18.93 2.27
N ARG A 371 -21.88 -19.46 3.50
CA ARG A 371 -22.02 -18.63 4.72
C ARG A 371 -20.92 -17.58 4.83
N ILE A 372 -19.68 -17.93 4.49
CA ILE A 372 -18.57 -16.97 4.48
C ILE A 372 -18.81 -15.86 3.46
N LEU A 373 -19.31 -16.17 2.25
CA LEU A 373 -19.60 -15.16 1.23
C LEU A 373 -20.75 -14.22 1.65
N ALA A 374 -21.79 -14.76 2.28
CA ALA A 374 -22.94 -13.99 2.76
C ALA A 374 -22.70 -13.24 4.09
N GLY A 375 -21.59 -13.53 4.78
CA GLY A 375 -21.32 -12.99 6.12
C GLY A 375 -21.09 -11.48 6.17
N GLN A 376 -21.08 -10.92 7.37
CA GLN A 376 -20.85 -9.50 7.64
C GLN A 376 -19.67 -9.31 8.59
N PHE A 377 -18.96 -8.20 8.42
CA PHE A 377 -17.86 -7.80 9.30
C PHE A 377 -18.38 -6.90 10.43
N PRO A 378 -17.76 -6.94 11.62
CA PRO A 378 -18.04 -5.97 12.68
C PRO A 378 -17.84 -4.54 12.19
N ALA A 379 -18.72 -3.61 12.60
CA ALA A 379 -18.66 -2.21 12.19
C ALA A 379 -17.30 -1.54 12.48
N ALA A 380 -16.62 -1.94 13.56
CA ALA A 380 -15.29 -1.44 13.89
C ALA A 380 -14.22 -1.86 12.85
N ILE A 381 -14.28 -3.10 12.35
CA ILE A 381 -13.37 -3.58 11.30
C ILE A 381 -13.68 -2.90 9.97
N VAL A 382 -14.96 -2.70 9.64
CA VAL A 382 -15.37 -1.97 8.44
C VAL A 382 -14.85 -0.52 8.44
N ARG A 383 -14.84 0.15 9.61
CA ARG A 383 -14.21 1.48 9.74
C ARG A 383 -12.71 1.43 9.45
N GLN A 384 -11.98 0.49 10.03
CA GLN A 384 -10.54 0.32 9.77
C GLN A 384 -10.25 0.01 8.29
N PHE A 385 -11.12 -0.74 7.61
CA PHE A 385 -11.02 -0.95 6.16
C PHE A 385 -11.22 0.34 5.36
N ASN A 386 -12.19 1.18 5.74
CA ASN A 386 -12.36 2.50 5.11
C ASN A 386 -11.12 3.38 5.32
N ASP A 387 -10.58 3.45 6.54
CA ASP A 387 -9.38 4.25 6.83
C ASP A 387 -8.18 3.81 5.97
N MET A 388 -8.05 2.50 5.76
CA MET A 388 -7.04 1.92 4.88
C MET A 388 -7.30 2.24 3.40
N LEU A 389 -8.54 2.13 2.91
CA LEU A 389 -8.89 2.47 1.53
C LEU A 389 -8.76 3.97 1.25
N ASP A 390 -9.00 4.80 2.25
CA ASP A 390 -8.72 6.22 2.21
C ASP A 390 -7.21 6.46 2.16
N TYR A 391 -6.39 5.69 2.90
CA TYR A 391 -4.95 5.74 2.77
C TYR A 391 -4.46 5.34 1.35
N PHE A 392 -5.04 4.32 0.72
CA PHE A 392 -4.66 3.92 -0.64
C PHE A 392 -5.22 4.85 -1.73
N GLY A 393 -6.34 5.54 -1.46
CA GLY A 393 -7.01 6.39 -2.44
C GLY A 393 -7.52 5.57 -3.62
N THR A 394 -7.39 6.08 -4.83
CA THR A 394 -7.75 5.36 -6.06
C THR A 394 -6.58 4.55 -6.64
N SER A 395 -5.52 4.30 -5.87
CA SER A 395 -4.44 3.42 -6.35
C SER A 395 -4.86 1.96 -6.31
N PRO A 396 -4.51 1.16 -7.31
CA PRO A 396 -4.81 -0.27 -7.29
C PRO A 396 -4.18 -0.99 -6.10
N ILE A 397 -4.91 -1.95 -5.54
CA ILE A 397 -4.48 -2.77 -4.41
C ILE A 397 -4.63 -4.26 -4.73
N ILE A 398 -3.85 -5.10 -4.07
CA ILE A 398 -4.01 -6.56 -4.08
C ILE A 398 -4.22 -7.05 -2.65
N VAL A 399 -5.25 -7.88 -2.48
CA VAL A 399 -5.52 -8.59 -1.23
C VAL A 399 -4.97 -10.00 -1.37
N ARG A 400 -3.96 -10.35 -0.59
CA ARG A 400 -3.31 -11.66 -0.61
C ARG A 400 -3.64 -12.41 0.68
N SER A 401 -3.96 -13.70 0.54
CA SER A 401 -3.93 -14.64 1.65
C SER A 401 -2.55 -14.64 2.32
N SER A 402 -2.49 -14.62 3.63
CA SER A 402 -1.25 -14.69 4.42
C SER A 402 -1.50 -15.68 5.55
N SER A 403 -1.60 -16.97 5.22
CA SER A 403 -1.87 -17.99 6.25
C SER A 403 -0.70 -18.09 7.22
N LEU A 404 -0.96 -18.40 8.49
CA LEU A 404 0.11 -18.68 9.46
C LEU A 404 0.87 -19.98 9.15
N LEU A 405 0.29 -20.86 8.33
CA LEU A 405 0.93 -22.10 7.89
C LEU A 405 1.74 -21.90 6.60
N GLU A 406 1.52 -20.79 5.92
CA GLU A 406 2.22 -20.41 4.70
C GLU A 406 3.61 -19.85 5.02
N ASP A 407 4.54 -20.02 4.09
CA ASP A 407 5.94 -19.54 4.18
C ASP A 407 6.71 -19.97 5.44
N ASN A 408 6.20 -20.97 6.17
CA ASN A 408 6.93 -21.65 7.24
C ASN A 408 7.87 -22.70 6.65
N PHE A 409 8.99 -22.92 7.34
CA PHE A 409 9.91 -24.01 7.03
C PHE A 409 9.17 -25.37 6.97
N GLY A 410 9.19 -26.01 5.79
CA GLY A 410 8.68 -27.37 5.59
C GLY A 410 7.22 -27.53 5.15
N ASN A 411 6.44 -26.45 4.97
CA ASN A 411 5.09 -26.52 4.39
C ASN A 411 4.96 -25.54 3.21
N SER A 412 4.58 -26.01 2.02
CA SER A 412 4.34 -25.14 0.86
C SER A 412 2.86 -25.04 0.54
N PHE A 413 2.19 -24.03 1.10
CA PHE A 413 0.85 -23.62 0.68
C PHE A 413 0.86 -22.75 -0.60
N ALA A 414 1.98 -22.74 -1.33
CA ALA A 414 2.18 -21.92 -2.52
C ALA A 414 1.07 -22.16 -3.57
N GLY A 415 0.39 -21.09 -3.98
CA GLY A 415 -0.61 -21.10 -5.04
C GLY A 415 -1.95 -21.77 -4.67
N LYS A 416 -2.18 -22.11 -3.38
CA LYS A 416 -3.41 -22.79 -2.94
C LYS A 416 -4.53 -21.85 -2.53
N TYR A 417 -4.21 -20.60 -2.23
CA TYR A 417 -5.16 -19.61 -1.75
C TYR A 417 -5.20 -18.41 -2.69
N GLU A 418 -6.41 -17.89 -2.87
CA GLU A 418 -6.69 -16.78 -3.77
C GLU A 418 -5.91 -15.52 -3.38
N SER A 419 -5.53 -14.75 -4.40
CA SER A 419 -5.11 -13.35 -4.28
C SER A 419 -5.95 -12.54 -5.25
N VAL A 420 -6.58 -11.48 -4.76
CA VAL A 420 -7.57 -10.72 -5.53
C VAL A 420 -7.02 -9.33 -5.79
N PHE A 421 -6.89 -8.97 -7.07
CA PHE A 421 -6.60 -7.61 -7.48
C PHE A 421 -7.86 -6.75 -7.48
N CYS A 422 -7.78 -5.59 -6.85
CA CYS A 422 -8.78 -4.54 -6.93
C CYS A 422 -8.15 -3.36 -7.66
N ALA A 423 -8.68 -3.01 -8.85
CA ALA A 423 -8.26 -1.80 -9.55
C ALA A 423 -8.61 -0.53 -8.74
N ASN A 424 -9.51 -0.65 -7.76
CA ASN A 424 -9.79 0.33 -6.70
C ASN A 424 -10.27 1.69 -7.24
N GLN A 425 -11.13 1.65 -8.26
CA GLN A 425 -11.77 2.81 -8.87
C GLN A 425 -13.24 2.92 -8.42
N GLY A 426 -13.85 4.09 -8.61
CA GLY A 426 -15.24 4.35 -8.25
C GLY A 426 -15.41 5.15 -6.96
N SER A 427 -16.64 5.20 -6.43
CA SER A 427 -16.93 5.93 -5.19
C SER A 427 -16.31 5.22 -3.97
N PRO A 428 -16.13 5.91 -2.83
CA PRO A 428 -15.68 5.28 -1.59
C PRO A 428 -16.48 4.03 -1.21
N GLU A 429 -17.80 4.05 -1.39
CA GLU A 429 -18.71 2.95 -1.08
C GLU A 429 -18.46 1.75 -2.01
N GLN A 430 -18.32 1.99 -3.32
CA GLN A 430 -18.04 0.93 -4.29
C GLN A 430 -16.67 0.28 -4.01
N ARG A 431 -15.65 1.09 -3.72
CA ARG A 431 -14.31 0.59 -3.37
C ARG A 431 -14.34 -0.28 -2.11
N LEU A 432 -15.13 0.12 -1.10
CA LEU A 432 -15.32 -0.68 0.11
C LEU A 432 -16.05 -2.00 -0.19
N GLU A 433 -17.11 -1.97 -0.99
CA GLU A 433 -17.86 -3.17 -1.38
C GLU A 433 -16.97 -4.17 -2.13
N ASP A 434 -16.22 -3.69 -3.13
CA ASP A 434 -15.28 -4.50 -3.91
C ASP A 434 -14.19 -5.11 -3.02
N PHE A 435 -13.66 -4.33 -2.07
CA PHE A 435 -12.67 -4.81 -1.11
C PHE A 435 -13.23 -5.87 -0.16
N LEU A 436 -14.44 -5.66 0.38
CA LEU A 436 -15.10 -6.65 1.22
C LEU A 436 -15.38 -7.95 0.46
N ALA A 437 -15.78 -7.86 -0.82
CA ALA A 437 -15.95 -9.02 -1.68
C ALA A 437 -14.64 -9.78 -1.91
N ALA A 438 -13.52 -9.07 -2.12
CA ALA A 438 -12.20 -9.67 -2.24
C ALA A 438 -11.79 -10.43 -0.96
N VAL A 439 -11.93 -9.80 0.21
CA VAL A 439 -11.64 -10.42 1.52
C VAL A 439 -12.49 -11.68 1.74
N LYS A 440 -13.80 -11.60 1.49
CA LYS A 440 -14.73 -12.73 1.61
C LYS A 440 -14.37 -13.88 0.68
N THR A 441 -13.96 -13.58 -0.55
CA THR A 441 -13.53 -14.58 -1.54
C THR A 441 -12.31 -15.35 -1.03
N ILE A 442 -11.33 -14.64 -0.46
CA ILE A 442 -10.13 -15.26 0.11
C ILE A 442 -10.49 -16.10 1.34
N TYR A 443 -11.32 -15.61 2.26
CA TYR A 443 -11.78 -16.42 3.40
C TYR A 443 -12.57 -17.65 2.96
N ALA A 444 -13.39 -17.53 1.91
CA ALA A 444 -14.15 -18.64 1.36
C ALA A 444 -13.25 -19.70 0.72
N SER A 445 -12.09 -19.31 0.17
CA SER A 445 -11.11 -20.25 -0.40
C SER A 445 -10.55 -21.25 0.61
N THR A 446 -10.57 -20.94 1.92
CA THR A 446 -10.18 -21.87 3.00
C THR A 446 -11.09 -23.09 3.11
N MET A 447 -12.32 -22.99 2.58
CA MET A 447 -13.32 -24.05 2.53
C MET A 447 -13.34 -24.77 1.17
N SER A 448 -12.42 -24.44 0.26
CA SER A 448 -12.36 -25.09 -1.04
C SER A 448 -11.92 -26.55 -0.90
N GLU A 449 -12.46 -27.40 -1.77
CA GLU A 449 -12.08 -28.82 -1.81
C GLU A 449 -10.58 -29.00 -2.04
N GLU A 450 -9.96 -28.15 -2.86
CA GLU A 450 -8.52 -28.19 -3.10
C GLU A 450 -7.70 -27.87 -1.85
N ALA A 451 -8.04 -26.80 -1.11
CA ALA A 451 -7.33 -26.41 0.10
C ALA A 451 -7.50 -27.47 1.20
N LEU A 452 -8.71 -28.01 1.37
CA LEU A 452 -9.03 -29.05 2.35
C LEU A 452 -8.30 -30.37 2.03
N ASN A 453 -8.33 -30.82 0.77
CA ASN A 453 -7.58 -32.01 0.34
C ASN A 453 -6.06 -31.84 0.48
N TYR A 454 -5.54 -30.66 0.20
CA TYR A 454 -4.13 -30.36 0.43
C TYR A 454 -3.76 -30.55 1.91
N ARG A 455 -4.57 -29.99 2.83
CA ARG A 455 -4.35 -30.14 4.27
C ARG A 455 -4.46 -31.58 4.73
N ALA A 456 -5.38 -32.35 4.16
CA ALA A 456 -5.52 -33.78 4.44
C ALA A 456 -4.26 -34.55 4.01
N ARG A 457 -3.80 -34.38 2.77
CA ARG A 457 -2.61 -35.05 2.21
C ARG A 457 -1.32 -34.74 2.98
N HIS A 458 -1.23 -33.56 3.57
CA HIS A 458 -0.07 -33.13 4.34
C HIS A 458 -0.22 -33.34 5.86
N GLY A 459 -1.30 -33.95 6.34
CA GLY A 459 -1.49 -34.26 7.76
C GLY A 459 -1.63 -33.02 8.65
N ILE A 460 -2.20 -31.93 8.12
CA ILE A 460 -2.30 -30.62 8.79
C ILE A 460 -3.74 -30.12 8.93
N LEU A 461 -4.73 -31.02 8.86
CA LEU A 461 -6.14 -30.70 9.10
C LEU A 461 -6.38 -30.17 10.52
N GLU A 462 -5.76 -30.80 11.52
CA GLU A 462 -5.97 -30.43 12.92
C GLU A 462 -5.30 -29.11 13.31
N ARG A 463 -4.28 -28.68 12.55
CA ARG A 463 -3.56 -27.43 12.79
C ARG A 463 -4.48 -26.23 12.59
N ASP A 464 -4.28 -25.22 13.43
CA ASP A 464 -5.04 -23.98 13.37
C ASP A 464 -4.59 -23.13 12.17
N GLU A 465 -5.36 -23.23 11.08
CA GLU A 465 -5.19 -22.41 9.89
C GLU A 465 -5.78 -21.01 10.13
N GLN A 466 -5.00 -20.12 10.73
CA GLN A 466 -5.44 -18.73 10.87
C GLN A 466 -5.09 -17.97 9.58
N MET A 467 -6.11 -17.45 8.89
CA MET A 467 -5.93 -16.74 7.63
C MET A 467 -5.83 -15.23 7.90
N ALA A 468 -4.60 -14.73 8.06
CA ALA A 468 -4.36 -13.28 7.97
C ALA A 468 -4.37 -12.86 6.49
N LEU A 469 -4.45 -11.56 6.23
CA LEU A 469 -4.39 -11.01 4.87
C LEU A 469 -3.31 -9.95 4.78
N LEU A 470 -2.60 -9.95 3.66
CA LEU A 470 -1.64 -8.93 3.26
C LEU A 470 -2.29 -8.06 2.18
N VAL A 471 -2.52 -6.80 2.47
CA VAL A 471 -3.08 -5.81 1.52
C VAL A 471 -1.94 -4.92 1.05
N GLN A 472 -1.65 -4.92 -0.25
CA GLN A 472 -0.53 -4.16 -0.82
C GLN A 472 -1.02 -3.22 -1.90
N ARG A 473 -0.40 -2.05 -2.01
CA ARG A 473 -0.45 -1.28 -3.25
C ARG A 473 0.18 -2.10 -4.36
N VAL A 474 -0.49 -2.21 -5.50
CA VAL A 474 0.07 -2.90 -6.67
C VAL A 474 1.26 -2.09 -7.17
N SER A 475 2.41 -2.73 -7.29
CA SER A 475 3.59 -2.09 -7.88
C SER A 475 3.39 -1.92 -9.38
N GLY A 476 3.65 -0.72 -9.89
CA GLY A 476 3.52 -0.39 -11.29
C GLY A 476 3.28 1.09 -11.56
N GLY A 477 3.06 1.39 -12.83
CA GLY A 477 2.72 2.72 -13.31
C GLY A 477 1.40 2.73 -14.07
N ARG A 478 0.77 3.90 -14.15
CA ARG A 478 -0.34 4.15 -15.08
C ARG A 478 0.20 4.41 -16.48
N HIS A 479 -0.23 3.60 -17.44
CA HIS A 479 0.06 3.72 -18.86
C HIS A 479 -1.28 3.86 -19.61
N GLY A 480 -1.66 5.11 -19.89
CA GLY A 480 -2.98 5.45 -20.43
C GLY A 480 -4.11 5.01 -19.49
N ARG A 481 -4.89 4.01 -19.90
CA ARG A 481 -5.97 3.41 -19.07
C ARG A 481 -5.56 2.17 -18.29
N LEU A 482 -4.38 1.62 -18.59
CA LEU A 482 -3.88 0.39 -17.97
C LEU A 482 -2.94 0.72 -16.81
N PHE A 483 -2.89 -0.18 -15.83
CA PHE A 483 -1.95 -0.13 -14.71
C PHE A 483 -1.26 -1.48 -14.55
N TYR A 484 0.06 -1.47 -14.61
CA TYR A 484 0.90 -2.67 -14.48
C TYR A 484 2.37 -2.28 -14.23
N PRO A 485 3.20 -3.16 -13.64
CA PRO A 485 4.64 -3.00 -13.65
C PRO A 485 5.22 -3.39 -15.00
N GLN A 486 6.30 -2.74 -15.43
CA GLN A 486 6.94 -3.08 -16.71
C GLN A 486 7.54 -4.50 -16.69
N LEU A 487 7.98 -4.98 -15.53
CA LEU A 487 8.52 -6.32 -15.36
C LEU A 487 8.04 -6.93 -14.04
N ALA A 488 7.72 -8.22 -14.07
CA ALA A 488 7.43 -9.01 -12.88
C ALA A 488 8.04 -10.40 -13.01
N GLY A 489 8.22 -11.09 -11.89
CA GLY A 489 8.81 -12.42 -11.95
C GLY A 489 8.90 -13.17 -10.63
N VAL A 490 9.42 -14.39 -10.75
CA VAL A 490 9.81 -15.23 -9.61
C VAL A 490 11.29 -15.56 -9.75
N GLY A 491 12.06 -15.27 -8.71
CA GLY A 491 13.46 -15.66 -8.58
C GLY A 491 13.60 -16.85 -7.65
N PHE A 492 14.45 -17.79 -8.02
CA PHE A 492 14.83 -18.95 -7.23
C PHE A 492 16.32 -18.86 -6.96
N SER A 493 16.74 -18.92 -5.70
CA SER A 493 18.17 -18.88 -5.36
C SER A 493 18.91 -20.16 -5.82
N PHE A 494 18.17 -21.25 -6.00
CA PHE A 494 18.65 -22.49 -6.61
C PHE A 494 17.93 -22.78 -7.92
N ASN A 495 18.68 -23.11 -8.98
CA ASN A 495 18.14 -23.48 -10.28
C ASN A 495 18.02 -25.02 -10.44
N PRO A 496 16.81 -25.60 -10.37
CA PRO A 496 16.62 -27.04 -10.58
C PRO A 496 16.63 -27.45 -12.06
N PHE A 497 16.70 -26.50 -13.00
CA PHE A 497 16.65 -26.75 -14.44
C PHE A 497 17.98 -26.37 -15.10
N VAL A 498 18.85 -27.35 -15.37
CA VAL A 498 20.11 -27.15 -16.09
C VAL A 498 19.94 -27.62 -17.54
N TRP A 499 19.80 -26.67 -18.46
CA TRP A 499 19.64 -26.98 -19.90
C TRP A 499 20.92 -26.78 -20.73
N HIS A 500 22.01 -26.33 -20.11
CA HIS A 500 23.30 -26.10 -20.75
C HIS A 500 24.43 -26.30 -19.74
N GLU A 501 25.58 -26.83 -20.18
CA GLU A 501 26.73 -27.16 -19.31
C GLU A 501 27.31 -25.97 -18.52
N ALA A 502 27.24 -24.77 -19.10
CA ALA A 502 27.67 -23.53 -18.48
C ALA A 502 26.73 -23.01 -17.37
N ILE A 503 25.58 -23.65 -17.12
CA ILE A 503 24.61 -23.20 -16.11
C ILE A 503 24.96 -23.85 -14.77
N ASP A 504 25.22 -22.99 -13.78
CA ASP A 504 25.46 -23.38 -12.40
C ASP A 504 24.12 -23.39 -11.64
N PRO A 505 23.69 -24.54 -11.09
CA PRO A 505 22.50 -24.64 -10.25
C PRO A 505 22.50 -23.64 -9.07
N GLU A 506 23.65 -23.43 -8.43
CA GLU A 506 23.78 -22.59 -7.23
C GLU A 506 23.74 -21.09 -7.57
N ALA A 507 23.80 -20.72 -8.85
CA ALA A 507 23.67 -19.32 -9.24
C ALA A 507 22.23 -18.81 -9.25
N GLY A 508 21.24 -19.71 -9.27
CA GLY A 508 19.81 -19.39 -9.28
C GLY A 508 19.20 -19.12 -10.66
N LEU A 509 17.89 -18.91 -10.65
CA LEU A 509 17.03 -18.82 -11.84
C LEU A 509 16.00 -17.71 -11.68
N LEU A 510 15.73 -16.96 -12.75
CA LEU A 510 14.57 -16.07 -12.85
C LEU A 510 13.55 -16.57 -13.87
N ARG A 511 12.28 -16.30 -13.58
CA ARG A 511 11.15 -16.36 -14.49
C ARG A 511 10.59 -14.96 -14.64
N LEU A 512 10.65 -14.40 -15.85
CA LEU A 512 10.30 -13.01 -16.13
C LEU A 512 9.07 -12.94 -17.04
N VAL A 513 8.18 -12.00 -16.72
CA VAL A 513 7.03 -11.61 -17.52
C VAL A 513 6.92 -10.10 -17.61
N PHE A 514 6.29 -9.61 -18.68
CA PHE A 514 5.87 -8.22 -18.84
C PHE A 514 4.45 -8.07 -18.28
N GLY A 515 4.19 -7.01 -17.53
CA GLY A 515 2.93 -6.82 -16.82
C GLY A 515 2.90 -7.49 -15.44
N LEU A 516 1.71 -7.77 -14.91
CA LEU A 516 1.52 -8.36 -13.58
C LEU A 516 2.16 -9.77 -13.48
N GLY A 517 2.67 -10.09 -12.29
CA GLY A 517 3.42 -11.33 -12.03
C GLY A 517 2.62 -12.62 -11.94
N THR A 518 1.30 -12.57 -12.10
CA THR A 518 0.38 -13.74 -12.06
C THR A 518 0.85 -14.88 -12.96
N ARG A 519 1.27 -14.55 -14.19
CA ARG A 519 1.75 -15.54 -15.17
C ARG A 519 3.13 -16.12 -14.87
N ALA A 520 3.92 -15.46 -14.02
CA ALA A 520 5.22 -15.99 -13.59
C ALA A 520 5.07 -17.00 -12.43
N VAL A 521 4.06 -16.79 -11.59
CA VAL A 521 3.74 -17.63 -10.42
C VAL A 521 2.98 -18.88 -10.86
N ASP A 522 1.86 -18.70 -11.55
CA ASP A 522 1.06 -19.79 -12.08
C ASP A 522 1.66 -20.25 -13.40
N ARG A 523 2.02 -21.54 -13.51
CA ARG A 523 2.37 -22.14 -14.79
C ARG A 523 1.10 -22.21 -15.64
N ALA A 524 0.77 -21.11 -16.29
CA ALA A 524 -0.28 -21.07 -17.28
C ALA A 524 0.29 -21.71 -18.55
N ASP A 525 -0.12 -22.95 -18.85
CA ASP A 525 0.32 -23.69 -20.04
C ASP A 525 -0.05 -23.00 -21.38
N ASP A 526 -0.77 -21.87 -21.33
CA ASP A 526 -1.25 -21.11 -22.48
C ASP A 526 -0.32 -19.97 -22.96
N ASP A 527 0.82 -19.70 -22.30
CA ASP A 527 1.82 -18.71 -22.79
C ASP A 527 3.25 -18.98 -22.31
N TYR A 528 4.22 -18.25 -22.87
CA TYR A 528 5.64 -18.39 -22.56
C TYR A 528 6.10 -17.40 -21.48
N THR A 529 6.81 -17.90 -20.47
CA THR A 529 7.53 -17.10 -19.47
C THR A 529 9.03 -17.13 -19.76
N ARG A 530 9.70 -15.97 -19.73
CA ARG A 530 11.13 -15.89 -20.05
C ARG A 530 11.96 -16.46 -18.89
N ILE A 531 12.60 -17.60 -19.14
CA ILE A 531 13.51 -18.23 -18.17
C ILE A 531 14.95 -17.70 -18.36
N VAL A 532 15.59 -17.30 -17.25
CA VAL A 532 16.94 -16.72 -17.23
C VAL A 532 17.78 -17.39 -16.14
N ALA A 533 18.86 -18.08 -16.52
CA ALA A 533 19.86 -18.56 -15.57
C ALA A 533 20.78 -17.40 -15.17
N LEU A 534 20.93 -17.13 -13.88
CA LEU A 534 21.59 -15.91 -13.39
C LEU A 534 23.09 -15.84 -13.69
N ASN A 535 23.77 -16.98 -13.88
CA ASN A 535 25.17 -17.01 -14.31
C ASN A 535 25.37 -17.04 -15.84
N ALA A 536 24.32 -17.32 -16.61
CA ALA A 536 24.37 -17.42 -18.07
C ALA A 536 23.08 -16.89 -18.71
N PRO A 537 22.74 -15.60 -18.52
CA PRO A 537 21.38 -15.09 -18.74
C PRO A 537 20.95 -15.05 -20.22
N GLU A 538 21.91 -14.99 -21.15
CA GLU A 538 21.65 -15.02 -22.59
C GLU A 538 21.27 -16.44 -23.11
N ARG A 539 21.60 -17.50 -22.35
CA ARG A 539 21.37 -18.89 -22.79
C ARG A 539 19.91 -19.28 -22.60
N ARG A 540 19.16 -19.40 -23.71
CA ARG A 540 17.75 -19.81 -23.70
C ARG A 540 17.59 -21.34 -23.73
N PRO A 541 16.58 -21.92 -23.04
CA PRO A 541 16.23 -23.33 -23.22
C PRO A 541 15.92 -23.69 -24.67
N ASP A 542 15.23 -22.80 -25.40
CA ASP A 542 14.73 -23.06 -26.76
C ASP A 542 15.82 -23.04 -27.84
N ALA A 543 17.00 -22.47 -27.54
CA ALA A 543 18.12 -22.41 -28.47
C ALA A 543 18.70 -23.82 -28.77
N ALA A 544 18.47 -24.80 -27.89
CA ALA A 544 18.90 -26.19 -28.09
C ALA A 544 18.09 -26.92 -29.18
N SER A 545 16.89 -26.45 -29.53
CA SER A 545 15.93 -27.20 -30.34
C SER A 545 16.07 -27.04 -31.86
N GLY A 546 17.05 -26.27 -32.36
CA GLY A 546 17.37 -26.16 -33.80
C GLY A 546 16.30 -25.57 -34.73
N HIS A 547 15.09 -25.25 -34.23
CA HIS A 547 13.92 -24.88 -35.05
C HIS A 547 13.65 -23.38 -35.17
N GLY A 548 14.56 -22.50 -34.73
CA GLY A 548 14.57 -21.08 -35.09
C GLY A 548 13.32 -20.24 -34.77
N ARG A 549 12.35 -20.78 -34.02
CA ARG A 549 11.18 -20.06 -33.52
C ARG A 549 11.46 -19.65 -32.08
N PHE A 550 11.64 -18.36 -31.86
CA PHE A 550 11.73 -17.78 -30.53
C PHE A 550 10.35 -17.84 -29.88
N HIS A 551 10.22 -18.59 -28.79
CA HIS A 551 9.06 -18.50 -27.93
C HIS A 551 9.18 -17.21 -27.10
N ALA A 552 8.08 -16.48 -27.02
CA ALA A 552 7.99 -15.20 -26.34
C ALA A 552 6.57 -15.01 -25.82
N GLN A 553 6.47 -14.24 -24.73
CA GLN A 553 5.20 -13.91 -24.12
C GLN A 553 4.32 -13.15 -25.11
N ARG A 554 3.05 -13.54 -25.20
CA ARG A 554 2.06 -12.86 -26.04
C ARG A 554 0.92 -12.25 -25.25
N ARG A 555 0.69 -12.73 -24.03
CA ARG A 555 -0.40 -12.31 -23.16
C ARG A 555 0.16 -11.57 -21.96
N VAL A 556 -0.44 -10.43 -21.66
CA VAL A 556 -0.03 -9.52 -20.59
C VAL A 556 -1.19 -9.36 -19.64
N ASP A 557 -0.97 -9.66 -18.37
CA ASP A 557 -1.94 -9.42 -17.30
C ASP A 557 -1.78 -7.97 -16.82
N VAL A 558 -2.89 -7.24 -16.80
CA VAL A 558 -2.95 -5.80 -16.51
C VAL A 558 -4.20 -5.46 -15.70
N LEU A 559 -4.20 -4.30 -15.03
CA LEU A 559 -5.41 -3.72 -14.47
C LEU A 559 -5.96 -2.67 -15.42
N ASP A 560 -7.20 -2.84 -15.85
CA ASP A 560 -7.95 -1.86 -16.66
C ASP A 560 -8.68 -0.92 -15.71
N LEU A 561 -8.18 0.31 -15.56
CA LEU A 561 -8.71 1.27 -14.59
C LEU A 561 -10.10 1.76 -14.99
N GLU A 562 -10.41 1.85 -16.29
CA GLU A 562 -11.74 2.28 -16.73
C GLU A 562 -12.81 1.22 -16.47
N ARG A 563 -12.46 -0.06 -16.63
CA ARG A 563 -13.35 -1.18 -16.35
C ARG A 563 -13.31 -1.65 -14.89
N ASN A 564 -12.40 -1.10 -14.09
CA ASN A 564 -12.14 -1.49 -12.71
C ASN A 564 -11.88 -3.01 -12.56
N GLN A 565 -11.10 -3.61 -13.47
CA GLN A 565 -10.95 -5.07 -13.56
C GLN A 565 -9.52 -5.53 -13.88
N HIS A 566 -9.14 -6.67 -13.32
CA HIS A 566 -7.97 -7.44 -13.73
C HIS A 566 -8.28 -8.21 -15.02
N MET A 567 -7.41 -8.10 -16.03
CA MET A 567 -7.61 -8.77 -17.32
C MET A 567 -6.31 -9.16 -18.02
N THR A 568 -6.42 -10.18 -18.87
CA THR A 568 -5.35 -10.60 -19.77
C THR A 568 -5.59 -10.04 -21.18
N LYS A 569 -4.61 -9.33 -21.72
CA LYS A 569 -4.62 -8.80 -23.09
C LYS A 569 -3.52 -9.41 -23.94
N ASN A 570 -3.70 -9.44 -25.26
CA ASN A 570 -2.58 -9.73 -26.16
C ASN A 570 -1.69 -8.48 -26.26
N PHE A 571 -0.37 -8.65 -26.14
CA PHE A 571 0.61 -7.56 -26.23
C PHE A 571 0.45 -6.74 -27.50
N SER A 572 0.21 -7.39 -28.65
CA SER A 572 0.03 -6.71 -29.94
C SER A 572 -1.28 -5.92 -30.06
N ALA A 573 -2.21 -6.09 -29.11
CA ALA A 573 -3.50 -5.41 -29.08
C ALA A 573 -3.55 -4.28 -28.04
N ILE A 574 -2.44 -4.01 -27.35
CA ILE A 574 -2.31 -2.85 -26.45
C ILE A 574 -2.00 -1.62 -27.32
N ASP A 575 -2.76 -0.54 -27.12
CA ASP A 575 -2.52 0.73 -27.81
C ASP A 575 -1.15 1.28 -27.43
N GLU A 576 -0.40 1.86 -28.37
CA GLU A 576 0.92 2.44 -28.09
C GLU A 576 0.88 3.48 -26.97
N ARG A 577 -0.25 4.18 -26.81
CA ARG A 577 -0.48 5.16 -25.73
C ARG A 577 -0.63 4.51 -24.34
N ASP A 578 -1.03 3.24 -24.30
CA ASP A 578 -1.17 2.42 -23.09
C ASP A 578 0.10 1.60 -22.80
N LEU A 579 1.13 1.72 -23.65
CA LEU A 579 2.44 1.08 -23.45
C LEU A 579 3.42 2.02 -22.76
N ALA A 580 4.32 1.45 -21.97
CA ALA A 580 5.36 2.21 -21.28
C ALA A 580 6.35 2.84 -22.29
N GLY A 581 6.82 4.07 -22.03
CA GLY A 581 7.74 4.79 -22.92
C GLY A 581 9.10 4.10 -23.16
N SER A 582 9.48 3.13 -22.31
CA SER A 582 10.75 2.39 -22.37
C SER A 582 10.58 0.97 -22.95
N LEU A 583 9.70 0.78 -23.93
CA LEU A 583 9.42 -0.53 -24.56
C LEU A 583 10.66 -1.27 -25.09
N ASN A 584 11.65 -0.53 -25.61
CA ASN A 584 12.86 -1.11 -26.19
C ASN A 584 13.65 -1.97 -25.19
N LEU A 585 13.51 -1.69 -23.88
CA LEU A 585 14.13 -2.48 -22.83
C LEU A 585 13.60 -3.92 -22.82
N PHE A 586 12.31 -4.08 -23.11
CA PHE A 586 11.56 -5.33 -22.92
C PHE A 586 11.26 -6.05 -24.23
N ALA A 587 11.16 -5.31 -25.33
CA ALA A 587 10.66 -5.80 -26.60
C ALA A 587 11.54 -5.39 -27.77
N SER A 588 11.75 -6.29 -28.73
CA SER A 588 12.52 -6.04 -29.93
C SER A 588 11.83 -6.55 -31.21
N VAL A 589 12.15 -5.92 -32.34
CA VAL A 589 11.73 -6.41 -33.67
C VAL A 589 12.75 -7.46 -34.16
N PRO A 590 12.32 -8.69 -34.49
CA PRO A 590 13.21 -9.77 -34.93
C PRO A 590 14.06 -9.38 -36.14
N ALA A 591 15.35 -9.73 -36.12
CA ALA A 591 16.30 -9.39 -37.18
C ALA A 591 15.93 -9.96 -38.56
N ARG A 592 15.18 -11.08 -38.62
CA ARG A 592 14.69 -11.67 -39.88
C ARG A 592 13.68 -10.78 -40.59
N ASP A 593 12.94 -9.97 -39.85
CA ASP A 593 11.87 -9.15 -40.41
C ASP A 593 12.30 -7.70 -40.68
N ARG A 594 13.42 -7.25 -40.08
CA ARG A 594 14.07 -5.97 -40.41
C ARG A 594 14.50 -5.86 -41.88
N HIS A 595 14.69 -6.99 -42.57
CA HIS A 595 15.05 -7.03 -44.00
C HIS A 595 13.85 -7.13 -44.94
N ALA A 596 12.62 -7.31 -44.42
CA ALA A 596 11.39 -7.33 -45.21
C ALA A 596 10.74 -5.93 -45.35
N ASP A 597 11.16 -4.95 -44.55
CA ASP A 597 10.69 -3.55 -44.60
C ASP A 597 11.13 -2.76 -45.86
N GLY A 598 11.83 -3.40 -46.80
CA GLY A 598 12.20 -2.81 -48.09
C GLY A 598 11.12 -2.86 -49.18
N THR A 599 10.03 -3.60 -48.97
CA THR A 599 8.91 -3.67 -49.93
C THR A 599 7.72 -2.86 -49.43
N ALA A 600 7.41 -1.77 -50.13
CA ALA A 600 6.25 -0.93 -49.87
C ALA A 600 4.96 -1.77 -49.86
N GLY A 601 4.37 -1.97 -48.67
CA GLY A 601 3.08 -2.63 -48.50
C GLY A 601 3.01 -3.79 -47.50
N SER A 602 4.12 -4.20 -46.89
CA SER A 602 4.09 -5.22 -45.82
C SER A 602 3.70 -4.59 -44.48
N PRO A 603 2.81 -5.22 -43.68
CA PRO A 603 2.49 -4.74 -42.35
C PRO A 603 3.74 -4.76 -41.45
N PRO A 604 3.89 -3.77 -40.54
CA PRO A 604 5.03 -3.72 -39.64
C PRO A 604 5.12 -5.01 -38.82
N SER A 605 6.35 -5.47 -38.62
CA SER A 605 6.58 -6.76 -37.98
C SER A 605 6.29 -6.68 -36.48
N PRO A 606 5.57 -7.66 -35.90
CA PRO A 606 5.14 -7.58 -34.51
C PRO A 606 6.35 -7.60 -33.57
N CYS A 607 6.39 -6.65 -32.66
CA CYS A 607 7.39 -6.58 -31.62
C CYS A 607 7.29 -7.79 -30.67
N ILE A 608 8.42 -8.34 -30.25
CA ILE A 608 8.49 -9.55 -29.42
C ILE A 608 9.08 -9.21 -28.06
N LEU A 609 8.40 -9.64 -26.98
CA LEU A 609 8.90 -9.54 -25.61
C LEU A 609 10.06 -10.52 -25.38
N ASP A 610 11.28 -10.01 -25.35
CA ASP A 610 12.50 -10.81 -25.28
C ASP A 610 13.44 -10.44 -24.12
N PHE A 611 13.20 -9.28 -23.48
CA PHE A 611 13.95 -8.72 -22.36
C PHE A 611 15.45 -8.58 -22.62
N ALA A 612 15.88 -8.48 -23.89
CA ALA A 612 17.29 -8.52 -24.25
C ALA A 612 18.07 -7.39 -23.58
N GLN A 613 17.59 -6.14 -23.70
CA GLN A 613 18.27 -4.98 -23.12
C GLN A 613 18.21 -4.97 -21.58
N VAL A 614 17.12 -5.43 -20.96
CA VAL A 614 17.10 -5.62 -19.48
C VAL A 614 18.23 -6.55 -19.05
N ILE A 615 18.48 -7.63 -19.81
CA ILE A 615 19.50 -8.63 -19.48
C ILE A 615 20.92 -8.10 -19.72
N THR A 616 21.16 -7.35 -20.81
CA THR A 616 22.52 -7.01 -21.26
C THR A 616 22.95 -5.58 -20.97
N GLU A 617 22.00 -4.64 -20.84
CA GLU A 617 22.27 -3.20 -20.73
C GLU A 617 21.98 -2.63 -19.34
N THR A 618 21.46 -3.43 -18.40
CA THR A 618 21.10 -2.99 -17.03
C THR A 618 21.77 -3.85 -15.96
N SER A 619 21.88 -3.35 -14.71
CA SER A 619 22.40 -4.11 -13.56
C SER A 619 21.42 -5.13 -13.00
N PHE A 620 20.21 -5.26 -13.58
CA PHE A 620 19.11 -6.02 -13.01
C PHE A 620 19.47 -7.47 -12.67
N ILE A 621 20.17 -8.18 -13.55
CA ILE A 621 20.58 -9.58 -13.32
C ILE A 621 21.57 -9.69 -12.16
N GLU A 622 22.53 -8.76 -12.08
CA GLU A 622 23.52 -8.72 -11.00
C GLU A 622 22.85 -8.43 -9.65
N ASP A 623 21.92 -7.46 -9.63
CA ASP A 623 21.15 -7.11 -8.45
C ASP A 623 20.26 -8.26 -7.99
N MET A 624 19.54 -8.93 -8.89
CA MET A 624 18.72 -10.09 -8.54
C MET A 624 19.56 -11.27 -8.00
N ARG A 625 20.73 -11.53 -8.59
CA ARG A 625 21.65 -12.55 -8.10
C ARG A 625 22.18 -12.21 -6.70
N ALA A 626 22.58 -10.97 -6.48
CA ALA A 626 23.01 -10.51 -5.16
C ALA A 626 21.88 -10.61 -4.12
N MET A 627 20.65 -10.24 -4.49
CA MET A 627 19.47 -10.32 -3.63
C MET A 627 19.22 -11.76 -3.18
N LEU A 628 19.14 -12.71 -4.11
CA LEU A 628 18.87 -14.10 -3.82
C LEU A 628 19.97 -14.73 -2.94
N ASN A 629 21.24 -14.41 -3.21
CA ASN A 629 22.36 -14.88 -2.40
C ASN A 629 22.34 -14.32 -0.97
N VAL A 630 21.96 -13.06 -0.78
CA VAL A 630 21.83 -12.46 0.55
C VAL A 630 20.70 -13.14 1.33
N LEU A 631 19.55 -13.34 0.68
CA LEU A 631 18.39 -13.97 1.30
C LEU A 631 18.65 -15.44 1.64
N GLU A 632 19.23 -16.22 0.73
CA GLU A 632 19.59 -17.63 0.99
C GLU A 632 20.55 -17.76 2.17
N ARG A 633 21.60 -16.93 2.22
CA ARG A 633 22.55 -16.92 3.36
C ARG A 633 21.89 -16.56 4.68
N ALA A 634 20.92 -15.64 4.66
CA ALA A 634 20.22 -15.22 5.88
C ALA A 634 19.20 -16.26 6.36
N TYR A 635 18.51 -16.93 5.44
CA TYR A 635 17.57 -18.02 5.74
C TYR A 635 18.28 -19.34 6.06
N GLU A 636 19.57 -19.47 5.73
CA GLU A 636 20.35 -20.72 5.79
C GLU A 636 19.65 -21.86 5.03
N TYR A 637 18.94 -21.49 3.96
CA TYR A 637 18.11 -22.37 3.16
C TYR A 637 17.80 -21.69 1.81
N PRO A 638 17.71 -22.44 0.69
CA PRO A 638 17.32 -21.87 -0.59
C PRO A 638 15.98 -21.14 -0.51
N VAL A 639 15.81 -20.06 -1.27
CA VAL A 639 14.60 -19.21 -1.24
C VAL A 639 13.99 -19.04 -2.63
N ASP A 640 12.68 -18.81 -2.67
CA ASP A 640 12.01 -18.21 -3.81
C ASP A 640 11.40 -16.86 -3.46
N VAL A 641 11.52 -15.92 -4.40
CA VAL A 641 11.16 -14.52 -4.25
C VAL A 641 10.26 -14.10 -5.40
N GLU A 642 9.05 -13.66 -5.08
CA GLU A 642 8.20 -12.96 -6.04
C GLU A 642 8.53 -11.48 -6.03
N PHE A 643 8.70 -10.89 -7.20
CA PHE A 643 9.09 -9.49 -7.32
C PHE A 643 8.44 -8.80 -8.52
N THR A 644 8.48 -7.48 -8.47
CA THR A 644 8.14 -6.58 -9.59
C THR A 644 9.29 -5.60 -9.77
N ALA A 645 9.48 -5.08 -10.98
CA ALA A 645 10.49 -4.09 -11.28
C ALA A 645 9.94 -3.01 -12.22
N ASN A 646 10.23 -1.76 -11.88
CA ASN A 646 9.87 -0.58 -12.64
C ASN A 646 11.14 0.19 -13.03
N PHE A 647 11.14 0.71 -14.26
CA PHE A 647 12.27 1.34 -14.92
C PHE A 647 11.86 2.73 -15.39
N SER A 648 12.44 3.77 -14.79
CA SER A 648 12.34 5.13 -15.30
C SER A 648 13.26 5.31 -16.52
N ASP A 649 14.45 4.73 -16.48
CA ASP A 649 15.41 4.60 -17.59
C ASP A 649 16.19 3.27 -17.49
N ALA A 650 17.16 3.04 -18.39
CA ALA A 650 17.99 1.83 -18.39
C ALA A 650 18.90 1.68 -17.15
N ALA A 651 19.24 2.78 -16.48
CA ALA A 651 20.13 2.82 -15.32
C ALA A 651 19.38 2.82 -13.97
N GLN A 652 18.10 3.17 -13.96
CA GLN A 652 17.28 3.32 -12.77
C GLN A 652 16.18 2.28 -12.72
N CYS A 653 16.56 1.09 -12.24
CA CYS A 653 15.63 0.01 -11.91
C CYS A 653 15.27 0.06 -10.42
N ARG A 654 13.97 0.02 -10.11
CA ARG A 654 13.47 -0.18 -8.75
C ARG A 654 12.78 -1.52 -8.64
N ILE A 655 13.17 -2.31 -7.64
CA ILE A 655 12.67 -3.66 -7.41
C ILE A 655 11.76 -3.66 -6.18
N ASN A 656 10.56 -4.22 -6.30
CA ASN A 656 9.72 -4.48 -5.16
C ASN A 656 9.66 -5.97 -4.86
N VAL A 657 10.13 -6.37 -3.68
CA VAL A 657 9.96 -7.72 -3.15
C VAL A 657 8.53 -7.86 -2.65
N VAL A 658 7.74 -8.70 -3.32
CA VAL A 658 6.32 -8.90 -3.04
C VAL A 658 6.12 -10.09 -2.08
N GLN A 659 6.93 -11.13 -2.21
CA GLN A 659 6.93 -12.30 -1.33
C GLN A 659 8.33 -12.93 -1.29
N CYS A 660 8.71 -13.51 -0.17
CA CYS A 660 9.94 -14.28 -0.01
C CYS A 660 9.68 -15.45 0.93
N ARG A 661 10.05 -16.66 0.51
CA ARG A 661 9.83 -17.87 1.30
C ARG A 661 10.93 -18.92 1.07
N PRO A 662 11.09 -19.90 1.98
CA PRO A 662 12.00 -21.03 1.76
C PRO A 662 11.55 -21.91 0.57
N LEU A 663 12.45 -22.15 -0.38
CA LEU A 663 12.23 -22.95 -1.57
C LEU A 663 12.20 -24.44 -1.25
N GLN A 664 11.09 -25.11 -1.58
CA GLN A 664 10.99 -26.56 -1.47
C GLN A 664 11.68 -27.25 -2.65
N VAL A 665 12.91 -27.72 -2.46
CA VAL A 665 13.62 -28.53 -3.46
C VAL A 665 13.16 -29.99 -3.32
N LYS A 666 12.38 -30.49 -4.28
CA LYS A 666 12.13 -31.94 -4.39
C LYS A 666 13.40 -32.62 -4.93
N GLY A 667 14.23 -33.09 -3.99
CA GLY A 667 15.36 -33.99 -4.24
C GLY A 667 16.72 -33.28 -4.24
N GLY A 668 17.57 -33.67 -3.29
CA GLY A 668 19.02 -33.45 -3.37
C GLY A 668 19.68 -32.65 -2.25
N ALA A 669 19.46 -32.97 -0.98
CA ALA A 669 20.43 -32.71 0.09
C ALA A 669 20.23 -33.71 1.23
N SER A 670 21.28 -34.49 1.50
CA SER A 670 21.47 -35.56 2.50
C SER A 670 20.31 -35.86 3.47
N VAL A 671 19.74 -37.05 3.30
CA VAL A 671 19.10 -37.83 4.36
C VAL A 671 20.07 -37.88 5.55
N GLY A 672 19.75 -37.18 6.64
CA GLY A 672 20.24 -37.58 7.95
C GLY A 672 19.78 -39.01 8.17
N ALA A 673 20.72 -39.91 8.47
CA ALA A 673 20.53 -41.36 8.50
C ALA A 673 19.13 -41.75 9.04
N ALA A 674 18.39 -42.51 8.22
CA ALA A 674 17.15 -43.12 8.66
C ALA A 674 17.43 -43.98 9.91
N PRO A 675 16.60 -43.91 10.96
CA PRO A 675 16.69 -44.86 12.06
C PRO A 675 16.54 -46.28 11.50
N GLU A 676 17.47 -47.17 11.81
CA GLU A 676 17.37 -48.58 11.45
C GLU A 676 16.06 -49.17 12.02
N GLY A 677 15.22 -49.75 11.16
CA GLY A 677 14.17 -50.67 11.59
C GLY A 677 12.72 -50.35 11.20
N ILE A 678 12.42 -50.04 9.94
CA ILE A 678 11.04 -50.13 9.44
C ILE A 678 11.00 -51.05 8.21
N GLU A 679 10.45 -52.25 8.42
CA GLU A 679 10.15 -53.22 7.37
C GLU A 679 9.20 -52.64 6.32
N SER A 680 9.53 -52.88 5.06
CA SER A 680 8.76 -52.49 3.89
C SER A 680 7.43 -53.23 3.79
N CYS A 681 6.31 -52.53 3.93
CA CYS A 681 5.01 -52.98 3.40
C CYS A 681 4.78 -52.36 2.02
N ASN A 682 4.67 -53.22 1.01
CA ASN A 682 4.31 -52.90 -0.37
C ASN A 682 2.92 -52.26 -0.47
N ILE A 683 2.82 -51.06 -1.06
CA ILE A 683 1.83 -50.66 -2.07
C ILE A 683 2.51 -49.72 -3.06
#